data_AF-A0A9J7AC70-F1
#
_entry.id   AF-A0A9J7AC70-F1
#
_cell.length_a   1.000
_cell.length_b   1.000
_cell.length_c   1.000
_cell.angle_alpha   90.00
_cell.angle_beta   90.00
_cell.angle_gamma   90.00
#
_symmetry.space_group_name_H-M   'P 1'
#
loop_
_entity.id
_entity.type
_entity.pdbx_description
1 polymer ?
#
loop_
_entity_poly.entity_id
_entity_poly.type
_entity_poly.pdbx_seq_one_letter_code
_entity_poly.pdbx_strand_id
1 'polypeptide(L)'
;MKFHLLTIAVLSATLVACGGGGGSSKKPQAPTDPGTPNPGTPNPGTPNPGTPGEPTVSFPFSLEVRGISGINYQIGERSGIVEAGTPIGYNEGEKIIFSLGKMPLSNVKAQEEITLKNFFPSLPETPREFRAELREAFNFRQPLQTSPKLEQSYNFTKIAELHQLSNIMQLLIAMDHDGDPENGLDLKTGNWASKLADFDQKSLPFELDLYSFSSHSKVKAFSQQNSLPIAMDVATPLTTLYRLTDTSIPVKPVTGYTTPTLRSPKTVTYAFTEDMQLSKETTTIRNSSSQGPDGPIAVTTGTYISSYEYDNSGNNIKSERTEDNTTDGALERAFMYQYTYNNYGALLTREYKFSQNTKLLEHSLATYKPLDGKAIIESYQSRSQLDSAANYLQVTLSYTDDARLNKDSRERFDAGDNFINTAKLDKYTYKDGNIESEKLNLYGATELIGQYDFSYEYNEEKITRTEIQRNAELNQLNDTKVTTENFDDQGRITTKTLEQISPLTDSVVNRGSMVYEYNSAGSVSSCTASYDTQVDGTPDVRVRIKYDYDRNGFTQQLLEIDSSGNGEFVSQNSERIAIKYGNDGEVTEETGANEAVYSYSDAETNNGVAYMIHEFMLIDKAILEDQNCRLTLQRKLEI
;
A
#
# COMPACT_ATOMS: atom_id res chain seq x y z
N MET A 1 38.61 13.30 -35.04
CA MET A 1 37.77 13.41 -33.84
C MET A 1 36.75 12.29 -33.87
N LYS A 2 37.13 11.14 -33.30
CA LYS A 2 36.37 9.90 -33.27
C LYS A 2 36.56 9.31 -31.88
N PHE A 3 35.47 9.10 -31.17
CA PHE A 3 35.45 8.34 -29.92
C PHE A 3 35.78 6.89 -30.23
N HIS A 4 36.82 6.35 -29.59
CA HIS A 4 37.11 4.92 -29.58
C HIS A 4 36.67 4.33 -28.25
N LEU A 5 35.88 3.26 -28.36
CA LEU A 5 35.77 2.15 -27.42
C LEU A 5 37.15 1.76 -26.86
N LEU A 6 37.21 1.45 -25.57
CA LEU A 6 38.15 0.45 -25.04
C LEU A 6 37.48 -0.37 -23.92
N THR A 7 37.30 -1.64 -24.23
CA THR A 7 37.06 -2.79 -23.33
C THR A 7 38.34 -3.10 -22.54
N ILE A 8 38.24 -3.59 -21.28
CA ILE A 8 39.18 -4.47 -20.51
C ILE A 8 38.64 -4.52 -19.06
N ALA A 9 38.04 -5.61 -18.58
CA ALA A 9 38.60 -6.85 -18.00
C ALA A 9 38.91 -6.78 -16.48
N VAL A 10 38.22 -7.66 -15.73
CA VAL A 10 38.65 -8.45 -14.56
C VAL A 10 39.52 -7.78 -13.49
N LEU A 11 39.01 -7.68 -12.24
CA LEU A 11 39.79 -8.07 -11.06
C LEU A 11 38.90 -8.40 -9.84
N SER A 12 38.94 -9.66 -9.43
CA SER A 12 38.63 -10.14 -8.09
C SER A 12 39.75 -9.72 -7.12
N ALA A 13 39.42 -9.25 -5.92
CA ALA A 13 40.29 -9.30 -4.72
C ALA A 13 39.42 -8.98 -3.49
N THR A 14 39.05 -9.94 -2.63
CA THR A 14 39.83 -10.45 -1.46
C THR A 14 40.49 -9.35 -0.62
N LEU A 15 39.98 -9.24 0.61
CA LEU A 15 40.56 -8.54 1.76
C LEU A 15 42.03 -8.95 1.95
N VAL A 16 42.91 -7.96 2.06
CA VAL A 16 44.31 -8.14 2.47
C VAL A 16 44.49 -7.51 3.84
N ALA A 17 44.87 -8.35 4.80
CA ALA A 17 45.53 -7.94 6.03
C ALA A 17 46.89 -7.29 5.70
N CYS A 18 47.18 -6.13 6.28
CA CYS A 18 48.55 -5.62 6.34
C CYS A 18 48.77 -4.85 7.65
N GLY A 19 49.56 -5.46 8.53
CA GLY A 19 50.37 -4.74 9.50
C GLY A 19 51.67 -4.23 8.84
N GLY A 20 52.29 -3.24 9.44
CA GLY A 20 53.65 -2.80 9.07
C GLY A 20 53.89 -1.33 9.30
N GLY A 21 54.68 -1.01 10.34
CA GLY A 21 55.04 0.35 10.70
C GLY A 21 56.07 1.03 9.80
N GLY A 22 56.35 2.30 10.11
CA GLY A 22 57.43 3.08 9.51
C GLY A 22 57.35 4.55 9.95
N GLY A 23 58.17 4.93 10.92
CA GLY A 23 58.34 6.33 11.30
C GLY A 23 59.16 7.11 10.27
N SER A 24 58.97 8.43 10.21
CA SER A 24 60.08 9.37 10.01
C SER A 24 59.69 10.79 10.38
N SER A 25 60.61 11.39 11.13
CA SER A 25 60.78 12.78 11.55
C SER A 25 60.45 13.87 10.53
N LYS A 26 59.89 14.99 11.02
CA LYS A 26 60.36 16.36 10.71
C LYS A 26 59.76 17.40 11.69
N LYS A 27 60.62 17.97 12.53
CA LYS A 27 60.57 19.35 13.06
C LYS A 27 61.76 20.10 12.39
N PRO A 28 61.94 21.44 12.48
CA PRO A 28 61.24 22.43 13.32
C PRO A 28 60.93 23.79 12.64
N GLN A 29 60.13 24.66 13.28
CA GLN A 29 60.49 26.07 13.46
C GLN A 29 59.67 26.75 14.57
N ALA A 30 60.39 27.37 15.51
CA ALA A 30 59.92 28.42 16.46
C ALA A 30 60.37 29.79 15.87
N PRO A 31 60.01 31.00 16.39
CA PRO A 31 59.97 31.42 17.80
C PRO A 31 58.71 32.28 18.14
N THR A 32 58.35 32.65 19.38
CA THR A 32 59.09 33.48 20.37
C THR A 32 58.45 33.40 21.77
N ASP A 33 59.32 33.30 22.77
CA ASP A 33 59.13 33.61 24.22
C ASP A 33 59.37 35.14 24.44
N PRO A 34 59.07 35.81 25.59
CA PRO A 34 59.69 35.52 26.89
C PRO A 34 58.81 35.74 28.15
N GLY A 35 58.95 34.88 29.16
CA GLY A 35 58.32 35.07 30.47
C GLY A 35 58.99 34.39 31.68
N THR A 36 60.24 34.75 31.98
CA THR A 36 60.95 34.80 33.30
C THR A 36 60.98 33.60 34.29
N PRO A 37 62.10 33.43 35.05
CA PRO A 37 62.43 32.19 35.76
C PRO A 37 62.14 32.24 37.28
N ASN A 38 61.84 31.08 37.87
CA ASN A 38 61.89 30.86 39.32
C ASN A 38 62.76 29.61 39.62
N PRO A 39 63.84 29.70 40.41
CA PRO A 39 64.73 28.57 40.69
C PRO A 39 64.25 27.80 41.93
N GLY A 40 63.81 26.55 41.73
CA GLY A 40 63.45 25.61 42.79
C GLY A 40 64.23 24.30 42.68
N THR A 41 64.97 24.00 43.74
CA THR A 41 65.78 22.82 44.11
C THR A 41 65.43 21.44 43.51
N PRO A 42 66.44 20.58 43.24
CA PRO A 42 66.25 19.21 42.77
C PRO A 42 65.85 18.27 43.92
N ASN A 43 64.71 17.59 43.76
CA ASN A 43 64.27 16.50 44.63
C ASN A 43 64.72 15.16 44.02
N PRO A 44 65.41 14.25 44.74
CA PRO A 44 65.78 12.95 44.21
C PRO A 44 64.55 12.04 44.14
N GLY A 45 64.00 11.86 42.95
CA GLY A 45 62.87 10.97 42.67
C GLY A 45 63.25 9.50 42.86
N THR A 46 62.46 8.82 43.68
CA THR A 46 62.44 7.37 43.88
C THR A 46 62.07 6.61 42.59
N PRO A 47 62.60 5.40 42.34
CA PRO A 47 62.21 4.59 41.19
C PRO A 47 60.75 4.15 41.34
N ASN A 48 59.91 4.52 40.38
CA ASN A 48 58.52 4.07 40.31
C ASN A 48 58.51 2.55 39.99
N PRO A 49 57.93 1.68 40.83
CA PRO A 49 57.81 0.25 40.52
C PRO A 49 56.90 0.10 39.30
N GLY A 50 57.40 -0.54 38.25
CA GLY A 50 56.63 -0.78 37.02
C GLY A 50 55.29 -1.45 37.33
N THR A 51 54.21 -0.78 36.93
CA THR A 51 52.87 -1.36 36.91
C THR A 51 52.94 -2.65 36.08
N PRO A 52 52.55 -3.82 36.63
CA PRO A 52 52.46 -5.05 35.85
C PRO A 52 51.56 -4.78 34.65
N GLY A 53 52.09 -4.94 33.44
CA GLY A 53 51.30 -4.75 32.22
C GLY A 53 50.08 -5.67 32.27
N GLU A 54 48.89 -5.11 32.10
CA GLU A 54 47.68 -5.90 31.98
C GLU A 54 47.88 -6.92 30.84
N PRO A 55 47.55 -8.20 31.06
CA PRO A 55 47.67 -9.22 30.03
C PRO A 55 46.82 -8.80 28.83
N THR A 56 47.47 -8.58 27.69
CA THR A 56 46.79 -8.25 26.43
C THR A 56 46.07 -9.51 25.94
N VAL A 57 44.75 -9.58 26.15
CA VAL A 57 43.94 -10.69 25.64
C VAL A 57 43.79 -10.52 24.12
N SER A 58 44.41 -11.39 23.33
CA SER A 58 44.26 -11.41 21.88
C SER A 58 43.04 -12.25 21.51
N PHE A 59 42.14 -11.70 20.69
CA PHE A 59 40.99 -12.42 20.13
C PHE A 59 41.26 -12.82 18.68
N PRO A 60 40.80 -14.00 18.23
CA PRO A 60 40.99 -14.46 16.86
C PRO A 60 40.12 -13.71 15.84
N PHE A 61 38.99 -13.13 16.27
CA PHE A 61 38.06 -12.39 15.42
C PHE A 61 37.67 -11.05 16.04
N SER A 62 37.20 -10.11 15.22
CA SER A 62 36.72 -8.81 15.65
C SER A 62 35.49 -8.36 14.87
N LEU A 63 34.48 -7.83 15.56
CA LEU A 63 33.28 -7.25 14.98
C LEU A 63 33.38 -5.73 15.01
N GLU A 64 33.40 -5.08 13.85
CA GLU A 64 33.31 -3.62 13.74
C GLU A 64 31.86 -3.23 13.49
N VAL A 65 31.21 -2.61 14.49
CA VAL A 65 29.87 -2.03 14.30
C VAL A 65 30.04 -0.62 13.73
N ARG A 66 29.68 -0.45 12.46
CA ARG A 66 29.76 0.84 11.76
C ARG A 66 28.45 1.60 11.87
N GLY A 67 28.55 2.92 11.99
CA GLY A 67 27.41 3.83 11.94
C GLY A 67 26.47 3.77 13.14
N ILE A 68 26.80 3.05 14.21
CA ILE A 68 26.00 3.04 15.45
C ILE A 68 26.95 3.09 16.66
N SER A 69 26.64 3.94 17.63
CA SER A 69 27.30 4.00 18.93
C SER A 69 26.29 4.11 20.06
N GLY A 70 26.66 3.67 21.26
CA GLY A 70 25.82 3.82 22.46
C GLY A 70 24.87 2.65 22.77
N ILE A 71 24.87 1.57 21.98
CA ILE A 71 24.18 0.32 22.33
C ILE A 71 25.09 -0.58 23.19
N ASN A 72 24.52 -1.40 24.06
CA ASN A 72 25.26 -2.38 24.85
C ASN A 72 25.55 -3.63 24.01
N TYR A 73 26.69 -4.28 24.27
CA TYR A 73 26.97 -5.63 23.81
C TYR A 73 27.31 -6.55 24.98
N GLN A 74 27.03 -7.84 24.82
CA GLN A 74 27.47 -8.90 25.72
C GLN A 74 28.00 -10.09 24.91
N ILE A 75 29.19 -10.57 25.27
CA ILE A 75 29.86 -11.74 24.67
C ILE A 75 30.44 -12.61 25.79
N GLY A 76 29.71 -13.66 26.17
CA GLY A 76 30.03 -14.44 27.37
C GLY A 76 29.91 -13.59 28.64
N GLU A 77 30.98 -13.51 29.42
CA GLU A 77 31.07 -12.67 30.63
C GLU A 77 31.49 -11.21 30.34
N ARG A 78 31.87 -10.92 29.09
CA ARG A 78 32.32 -9.59 28.68
C ARG A 78 31.12 -8.76 28.25
N SER A 79 31.08 -7.51 28.65
CA SER A 79 30.09 -6.54 28.21
C SER A 79 30.71 -5.17 28.02
N GLY A 80 30.05 -4.32 27.26
CA GLY A 80 30.50 -2.96 27.00
C GLY A 80 29.48 -2.16 26.22
N ILE A 81 29.85 -0.94 25.86
CA ILE A 81 29.08 -0.06 24.98
C ILE A 81 29.78 -0.04 23.63
N VAL A 82 29.02 -0.19 22.55
CA VAL A 82 29.51 -0.08 21.18
C VAL A 82 29.97 1.36 20.93
N GLU A 83 31.23 1.50 20.51
CA GLU A 83 31.80 2.74 19.99
C GLU A 83 31.89 2.59 18.47
N ALA A 84 31.38 3.56 17.72
CA ALA A 84 31.35 3.47 16.26
C ALA A 84 32.78 3.27 15.70
N GLY A 85 32.95 2.23 14.87
CA GLY A 85 34.24 1.89 14.25
C GLY A 85 35.27 1.25 15.19
N THR A 86 34.93 0.98 16.46
CA THR A 86 35.83 0.25 17.37
C THR A 86 35.57 -1.25 17.30
N PRO A 87 36.58 -2.08 16.98
CA PRO A 87 36.41 -3.52 16.89
C PRO A 87 36.16 -4.17 18.25
N ILE A 88 35.17 -5.06 18.31
CA ILE A 88 34.84 -5.89 19.48
C ILE A 88 35.42 -7.29 19.26
N GLY A 89 36.42 -7.69 20.04
CA GLY A 89 37.04 -9.01 19.90
C GLY A 89 36.15 -10.15 20.40
N TYR A 90 36.13 -11.30 19.72
CA TYR A 90 35.35 -12.48 20.12
C TYR A 90 35.98 -13.81 19.70
N ASN A 91 35.51 -14.90 20.30
CA ASN A 91 35.82 -16.26 19.88
C ASN A 91 34.66 -16.87 19.09
N GLU A 92 34.97 -17.73 18.12
CA GLU A 92 33.96 -18.48 17.37
C GLU A 92 33.06 -19.28 18.32
N GLY A 93 31.76 -19.26 18.06
CA GLY A 93 30.74 -19.94 18.84
C GLY A 93 30.25 -19.21 20.09
N GLU A 94 30.88 -18.11 20.51
CA GLU A 94 30.38 -17.25 21.58
C GLU A 94 29.01 -16.65 21.20
N LYS A 95 28.11 -16.49 22.16
CA LYS A 95 26.85 -15.78 21.92
C LYS A 95 27.09 -14.28 22.05
N ILE A 96 26.82 -13.52 20.99
CA ILE A 96 26.87 -12.06 20.96
C ILE A 96 25.44 -11.55 21.09
N ILE A 97 25.19 -10.68 22.07
CA ILE A 97 23.90 -10.05 22.31
C ILE A 97 24.09 -8.55 22.18
N PHE A 98 23.27 -7.90 21.37
CA PHE A 98 23.14 -6.44 21.37
C PHE A 98 21.88 -6.04 22.13
N SER A 99 22.00 -5.04 23.01
CA SER A 99 20.88 -4.56 23.80
C SER A 99 20.89 -3.04 23.95
N LEU A 100 19.73 -2.49 24.26
CA LEU A 100 19.56 -1.11 24.66
C LEU A 100 19.13 -1.10 26.12
N GLY A 101 20.06 -0.79 27.03
CA GLY A 101 19.85 -1.08 28.45
C GLY A 101 19.68 -2.59 28.67
N LYS A 102 18.58 -2.99 29.32
CA LYS A 102 18.21 -4.41 29.53
C LYS A 102 17.41 -5.03 28.39
N MET A 103 17.03 -4.27 27.37
CA MET A 103 16.23 -4.73 26.24
C MET A 103 17.12 -5.31 25.14
N PRO A 104 17.26 -6.64 24.99
CA PRO A 104 17.95 -7.21 23.84
C PRO A 104 17.24 -6.83 22.54
N LEU A 105 18.04 -6.38 21.57
CA LEU A 105 17.59 -6.06 20.22
C LEU A 105 17.68 -7.31 19.35
N SER A 106 18.83 -8.00 19.40
CA SER A 106 19.03 -9.29 18.74
C SER A 106 20.24 -10.03 19.34
N ASN A 107 20.42 -11.29 18.94
CA ASN A 107 21.56 -12.11 19.32
C ASN A 107 21.98 -13.03 18.17
N VAL A 108 23.28 -13.34 18.12
CA VAL A 108 23.87 -14.21 17.11
C VAL A 108 24.92 -15.10 17.75
N LYS A 109 25.15 -16.28 17.14
CA LYS A 109 26.32 -17.08 17.45
C LYS A 109 27.50 -16.56 16.63
N ALA A 110 28.57 -16.18 17.32
CA ALA A 110 29.79 -15.67 16.73
C ALA A 110 30.37 -16.65 15.72
N GLN A 111 30.81 -16.13 14.58
CA GLN A 111 31.46 -16.87 13.50
C GLN A 111 32.48 -15.95 12.82
N GLU A 112 33.24 -16.46 11.85
CA GLU A 112 34.30 -15.71 11.17
C GLU A 112 33.79 -14.39 10.54
N GLU A 113 32.61 -14.43 9.93
CA GLU A 113 31.94 -13.26 9.33
C GLU A 113 30.52 -13.10 9.89
N ILE A 114 30.25 -11.98 10.55
CA ILE A 114 28.92 -11.67 11.09
C ILE A 114 28.29 -10.58 10.23
N THR A 115 27.14 -10.91 9.65
CA THR A 115 26.29 -10.04 8.83
C THR A 115 24.95 -9.83 9.53
N LEU A 116 24.16 -8.86 9.06
CA LEU A 116 22.83 -8.59 9.60
C LEU A 116 21.90 -9.81 9.49
N LYS A 117 22.06 -10.63 8.44
CA LYS A 117 21.32 -11.88 8.25
C LYS A 117 21.59 -12.91 9.33
N ASN A 118 22.74 -12.84 10.01
CA ASN A 118 23.00 -13.76 11.12
C ASN A 118 22.19 -13.41 12.37
N PHE A 119 21.78 -12.15 12.52
CA PHE A 119 20.85 -11.69 13.55
C PHE A 119 19.39 -11.90 13.13
N PHE A 120 19.13 -11.84 11.82
CA PHE A 120 17.80 -11.93 11.21
C PHE A 120 17.86 -12.85 9.97
N PRO A 121 17.84 -14.19 10.16
CA PRO A 121 18.03 -15.17 9.10
C PRO A 121 16.94 -15.21 8.02
N SER A 122 15.76 -14.69 8.34
CA SER A 122 14.58 -14.61 7.46
C SER A 122 14.47 -13.26 6.75
N LEU A 123 15.51 -12.41 6.78
CA LEU A 123 15.53 -11.20 5.97
C LEU A 123 15.46 -11.55 4.48
N PRO A 124 14.65 -10.81 3.70
CA PRO A 124 14.66 -10.89 2.24
C PRO A 124 16.08 -10.75 1.68
N GLU A 125 16.45 -11.60 0.72
CA GLU A 125 17.78 -11.58 0.09
C GLU A 125 17.78 -10.79 -1.22
N THR A 126 16.61 -10.66 -1.83
CA THR A 126 16.46 -10.00 -3.13
C THR A 126 15.58 -8.75 -3.04
N PRO A 127 15.82 -7.74 -3.90
CA PRO A 127 14.92 -6.59 -4.04
C PRO A 127 13.46 -6.95 -4.33
N ARG A 128 13.21 -8.13 -4.90
CA ARG A 128 11.86 -8.65 -5.17
C ARG A 128 11.19 -9.11 -3.87
N GLU A 129 11.89 -9.87 -3.05
CA GLU A 129 11.38 -10.36 -1.77
C GLU A 129 11.14 -9.19 -0.80
N PHE A 130 12.04 -8.19 -0.76
CA PHE A 130 11.80 -6.96 0.00
C PHE A 130 10.52 -6.25 -0.43
N ARG A 131 10.29 -6.13 -1.75
CA ARG A 131 9.06 -5.52 -2.28
C ARG A 131 7.82 -6.36 -2.02
N ALA A 132 7.94 -7.69 -2.08
CA ALA A 132 6.84 -8.60 -1.76
C ALA A 132 6.42 -8.44 -0.30
N GLU A 133 7.38 -8.46 0.63
CA GLU A 133 7.14 -8.28 2.06
C GLU A 133 6.48 -6.92 2.37
N LEU A 134 7.03 -5.83 1.80
CA LEU A 134 6.47 -4.49 2.01
C LEU A 134 5.09 -4.31 1.36
N ARG A 135 4.84 -4.96 0.22
CA ARG A 135 3.53 -4.94 -0.45
C ARG A 135 2.49 -5.75 0.32
N GLU A 136 2.85 -6.92 0.84
CA GLU A 136 1.95 -7.69 1.70
C GLU A 136 1.51 -6.82 2.87
N ALA A 137 2.46 -6.25 3.62
CA ALA A 137 2.17 -5.35 4.73
C ALA A 137 1.26 -4.16 4.35
N PHE A 138 1.48 -3.54 3.19
CA PHE A 138 0.64 -2.43 2.71
C PHE A 138 -0.76 -2.88 2.27
N ASN A 139 -0.85 -3.99 1.54
CA ASN A 139 -2.09 -4.56 1.05
C ASN A 139 -2.99 -5.06 2.20
N PHE A 140 -2.40 -5.43 3.35
CA PHE A 140 -3.13 -5.75 4.58
C PHE A 140 -3.49 -4.50 5.43
N ARG A 141 -2.96 -3.31 5.14
CA ARG A 141 -3.27 -2.09 5.93
C ARG A 141 -4.47 -1.29 5.41
N GLN A 142 -4.62 -1.18 4.08
CA GLN A 142 -5.83 -0.63 3.45
C GLN A 142 -7.14 -1.24 3.99
N PRO A 143 -7.17 -2.56 4.28
CA PRO A 143 -8.29 -3.20 4.95
C PRO A 143 -8.41 -2.97 6.48
N LEU A 144 -7.31 -3.03 7.24
CA LEU A 144 -7.37 -3.07 8.73
C LEU A 144 -7.64 -1.72 9.43
N GLN A 145 -7.56 -0.57 8.75
CA GLN A 145 -7.86 0.73 9.37
C GLN A 145 -9.34 0.94 9.69
N THR A 146 -10.23 0.06 9.21
CA THR A 146 -11.67 0.22 9.37
C THR A 146 -12.32 -0.78 10.35
N SER A 147 -11.62 -1.85 10.78
CA SER A 147 -12.17 -2.87 11.71
C SER A 147 -11.18 -3.30 12.80
N PRO A 148 -11.39 -2.89 14.07
CA PRO A 148 -10.50 -3.24 15.17
C PRO A 148 -10.60 -4.70 15.69
N LYS A 149 -11.42 -5.58 15.08
CA LYS A 149 -11.57 -6.98 15.56
C LYS A 149 -10.88 -8.05 14.71
N LEU A 150 -10.31 -7.72 13.55
CA LEU A 150 -9.51 -8.66 12.76
C LEU A 150 -8.05 -8.79 13.24
N GLU A 151 -7.65 -8.05 14.28
CA GLU A 151 -6.34 -8.24 14.94
C GLU A 151 -6.14 -9.67 15.51
N GLN A 152 -7.21 -10.45 15.72
CA GLN A 152 -7.12 -11.70 16.50
C GLN A 152 -7.04 -13.01 15.70
N SER A 153 -7.41 -13.06 14.42
CA SER A 153 -7.46 -14.34 13.67
C SER A 153 -6.43 -14.47 12.56
N TYR A 154 -5.85 -13.38 12.07
CA TYR A 154 -4.67 -13.50 11.20
C TYR A 154 -3.48 -13.86 12.08
N ASN A 155 -2.92 -15.04 11.84
CA ASN A 155 -1.76 -15.50 12.58
C ASN A 155 -0.54 -14.70 12.10
N PHE A 156 -0.43 -13.46 12.58
CA PHE A 156 0.76 -12.61 12.50
C PHE A 156 1.99 -13.31 13.09
N THR A 157 1.90 -14.54 13.60
CA THR A 157 3.03 -15.31 14.12
C THR A 157 4.17 -15.54 13.11
N LYS A 158 4.02 -15.15 11.84
CA LYS A 158 5.14 -14.86 10.92
C LYS A 158 5.20 -13.37 10.57
N ILE A 159 5.38 -12.50 11.55
CA ILE A 159 5.88 -11.16 11.26
C ILE A 159 7.30 -11.37 10.74
N ALA A 160 7.57 -10.95 9.51
CA ALA A 160 8.91 -11.08 8.97
C ALA A 160 9.87 -10.25 9.80
N GLU A 161 11.06 -10.80 10.01
CA GLU A 161 12.15 -10.14 10.70
C GLU A 161 12.52 -8.78 10.10
N LEU A 162 12.13 -8.51 8.84
CA LEU A 162 12.21 -7.18 8.24
C LEU A 162 11.42 -6.13 9.03
N HIS A 163 10.19 -6.44 9.45
CA HIS A 163 9.36 -5.51 10.24
C HIS A 163 9.95 -5.29 11.61
N GLN A 164 10.35 -6.37 12.28
CA GLN A 164 10.99 -6.32 13.60
C GLN A 164 12.25 -5.45 13.55
N LEU A 165 13.12 -5.68 12.58
CA LEU A 165 14.34 -4.91 12.37
C LEU A 165 14.03 -3.45 11.99
N SER A 166 13.01 -3.20 11.18
CA SER A 166 12.58 -1.84 10.82
C SER A 166 12.05 -1.07 12.04
N ASN A 167 11.30 -1.73 12.92
CA ASN A 167 10.82 -1.14 14.18
C ASN A 167 11.96 -0.85 15.16
N ILE A 168 12.96 -1.75 15.23
CA ILE A 168 14.20 -1.50 15.97
C ILE A 168 14.90 -0.26 15.40
N MET A 169 15.04 -0.17 14.08
CA MET A 169 15.68 1.01 13.48
C MET A 169 14.91 2.30 13.70
N GLN A 170 13.59 2.26 13.62
CA GLN A 170 12.74 3.41 13.93
C GLN A 170 12.98 3.93 15.35
N LEU A 171 13.14 3.01 16.32
CA LEU A 171 13.50 3.39 17.69
C LEU A 171 14.91 3.99 17.78
N LEU A 172 15.90 3.36 17.13
CA LEU A 172 17.29 3.82 17.17
C LEU A 172 17.44 5.21 16.53
N ILE A 173 16.77 5.47 15.41
CA ILE A 173 16.75 6.78 14.74
C ILE A 173 16.07 7.83 15.63
N ALA A 174 14.97 7.49 16.30
CA ALA A 174 14.31 8.43 17.19
C ALA A 174 15.17 8.81 18.41
N MET A 175 16.09 7.93 18.82
CA MET A 175 17.02 8.15 19.94
C MET A 175 18.33 8.81 19.55
N ASP A 176 18.61 8.88 18.26
CA ASP A 176 19.80 9.52 17.75
C ASP A 176 19.86 10.99 18.16
N HIS A 177 21.07 11.52 18.33
CA HIS A 177 21.27 12.84 18.93
C HIS A 177 20.66 13.96 18.08
N ASP A 178 20.81 13.86 16.76
CA ASP A 178 20.28 14.80 15.77
C ASP A 178 19.12 14.20 14.94
N GLY A 179 18.90 12.88 15.03
CA GLY A 179 17.82 12.20 14.30
C GLY A 179 18.14 12.04 12.82
N ASP A 180 19.40 12.22 12.43
CA ASP A 180 19.88 12.11 11.06
C ASP A 180 20.66 10.80 10.88
N PRO A 181 20.02 9.71 10.41
CA PRO A 181 20.72 8.46 10.22
C PRO A 181 21.87 8.58 9.22
N GLU A 182 21.92 9.60 8.36
CA GLU A 182 22.91 9.69 7.30
C GLU A 182 24.34 9.79 7.81
N ASN A 183 24.53 10.41 8.98
CA ASN A 183 25.85 10.59 9.59
C ASN A 183 26.23 9.49 10.62
N GLY A 184 25.36 8.48 10.79
CA GLY A 184 25.47 7.46 11.82
C GLY A 184 24.43 7.68 12.92
N LEU A 185 24.39 6.78 13.91
CA LEU A 185 23.48 6.87 15.05
C LEU A 185 24.30 7.02 16.33
N ASP A 186 24.20 8.19 16.96
CA ASP A 186 24.83 8.53 18.23
C ASP A 186 23.83 8.44 19.39
N LEU A 187 23.70 7.24 19.95
CA LEU A 187 22.91 7.02 21.16
C LEU A 187 23.72 7.30 22.44
N LYS A 188 25.02 7.52 22.31
CA LYS A 188 25.94 7.74 23.43
C LYS A 188 25.77 9.13 24.01
N THR A 189 25.62 10.16 23.17
CA THR A 189 25.36 11.54 23.62
C THR A 189 24.07 11.61 24.45
N GLY A 190 23.04 10.84 24.07
CA GLY A 190 21.81 10.70 24.84
C GLY A 190 21.91 9.87 26.14
N ASN A 191 23.02 9.15 26.33
CA ASN A 191 23.24 8.13 27.37
C ASN A 191 22.08 7.13 27.49
N TRP A 192 21.59 6.65 26.34
CA TRP A 192 20.41 5.80 26.30
C TRP A 192 20.61 4.43 26.96
N ALA A 193 21.82 3.88 26.88
CA ALA A 193 22.18 2.64 27.58
C ALA A 193 21.90 2.72 29.10
N SER A 194 22.22 3.86 29.73
CA SER A 194 21.97 4.06 31.16
C SER A 194 20.52 4.44 31.44
N LYS A 195 19.91 5.32 30.62
CA LYS A 195 18.51 5.74 30.80
C LYS A 195 17.53 4.57 30.72
N LEU A 196 17.88 3.55 29.93
CA LEU A 196 17.05 2.36 29.71
C LEU A 196 17.58 1.13 30.47
N ALA A 197 18.49 1.33 31.44
CA ALA A 197 19.09 0.23 32.20
C ALA A 197 18.06 -0.60 32.99
N ASP A 198 16.88 -0.06 33.29
CA ASP A 198 15.79 -0.77 33.98
C ASP A 198 14.59 -1.08 33.08
N PHE A 199 14.71 -0.82 31.78
CA PHE A 199 13.63 -1.04 30.82
C PHE A 199 13.67 -2.47 30.27
N ASP A 200 12.63 -3.27 30.54
CA ASP A 200 12.49 -4.66 30.08
C ASP A 200 11.97 -4.72 28.63
N GLN A 201 12.48 -5.66 27.83
CA GLN A 201 12.12 -5.89 26.42
C GLN A 201 10.63 -6.11 26.20
N LYS A 202 9.93 -6.71 27.16
CA LYS A 202 8.46 -6.90 27.10
C LYS A 202 7.67 -5.58 27.03
N SER A 203 8.35 -4.46 27.22
CA SER A 203 7.76 -3.13 27.20
C SER A 203 7.56 -2.57 25.79
N LEU A 204 8.34 -2.99 24.77
CA LEU A 204 8.17 -2.53 23.39
C LEU A 204 7.89 -3.71 22.44
N PRO A 205 6.78 -3.67 21.70
CA PRO A 205 6.38 -4.76 20.82
C PRO A 205 7.04 -4.61 19.44
N PHE A 206 8.34 -4.89 19.33
CA PHE A 206 9.04 -4.82 18.02
C PHE A 206 8.48 -5.77 16.98
N GLU A 207 7.83 -6.85 17.40
CA GLU A 207 7.17 -7.79 16.50
C GLU A 207 5.93 -7.20 15.82
N LEU A 208 5.49 -5.97 16.09
CA LEU A 208 4.36 -5.44 15.32
C LEU A 208 4.72 -5.28 13.84
N ASP A 209 3.70 -5.20 12.99
CA ASP A 209 3.93 -4.73 11.64
C ASP A 209 4.53 -3.30 11.67
N LEU A 210 5.37 -3.02 10.68
CA LEU A 210 6.11 -1.76 10.58
C LEU A 210 5.21 -0.52 10.67
N TYR A 211 3.97 -0.63 10.20
CA TYR A 211 3.06 0.49 10.11
C TYR A 211 2.24 0.74 11.38
N SER A 212 2.13 -0.26 12.26
CA SER A 212 1.41 -0.15 13.53
C SER A 212 2.32 0.19 14.70
N PHE A 213 3.63 -0.05 14.59
CA PHE A 213 4.59 0.08 15.69
C PHE A 213 4.54 1.45 16.39
N SER A 214 4.72 2.55 15.66
CA SER A 214 4.70 3.91 16.24
C SER A 214 3.35 4.31 16.83
N SER A 215 2.27 3.66 16.38
CA SER A 215 0.90 3.96 16.80
C SER A 215 0.47 3.20 18.07
N HIS A 216 1.17 2.11 18.40
CA HIS A 216 0.84 1.21 19.49
C HIS A 216 0.95 1.90 20.86
N SER A 217 0.01 1.63 21.76
CA SER A 217 -0.14 2.32 23.05
C SER A 217 1.14 2.30 23.91
N LYS A 218 1.82 1.15 24.00
CA LYS A 218 3.10 1.03 24.72
C LYS A 218 4.22 1.87 24.09
N VAL A 219 4.27 1.95 22.76
CA VAL A 219 5.29 2.71 22.02
C VAL A 219 5.03 4.21 22.18
N LYS A 220 3.77 4.64 22.11
CA LYS A 220 3.38 6.03 22.40
C LYS A 220 3.71 6.44 23.84
N ALA A 221 3.39 5.59 24.82
CA ALA A 221 3.71 5.87 26.22
C ALA A 221 5.24 6.00 26.42
N PHE A 222 6.02 5.11 25.80
CA PHE A 222 7.47 5.17 25.82
C PHE A 222 8.02 6.43 25.15
N SER A 223 7.52 6.76 23.96
CA SER A 223 7.87 7.97 23.21
C SER A 223 7.60 9.23 24.04
N GLN A 224 6.42 9.33 24.67
CA GLN A 224 6.04 10.45 25.53
C GLN A 224 6.92 10.55 26.78
N GLN A 225 7.17 9.43 27.47
CA GLN A 225 8.00 9.39 28.66
C GLN A 225 9.44 9.87 28.38
N ASN A 226 9.96 9.59 27.19
CA ASN A 226 11.35 9.89 26.82
C ASN A 226 11.49 11.07 25.84
N SER A 227 10.38 11.74 25.48
CA SER A 227 10.35 12.82 24.48
C SER A 227 10.97 12.46 23.13
N LEU A 228 10.65 11.26 22.62
CA LEU A 228 11.21 10.71 21.38
C LEU A 228 10.24 10.85 20.20
N PRO A 229 10.68 11.34 19.02
CA PRO A 229 9.85 11.43 17.81
C PRO A 229 9.77 10.09 17.08
N ILE A 230 9.15 9.07 17.70
CA ILE A 230 9.04 7.72 17.09
C ILE A 230 8.13 7.70 15.86
N ALA A 231 7.15 8.62 15.77
CA ALA A 231 6.31 8.76 14.59
C ALA A 231 7.10 9.40 13.43
N MET A 232 7.66 8.54 12.56
CA MET A 232 8.37 8.92 11.35
C MET A 232 7.83 8.14 10.14
N ASP A 233 8.13 8.60 8.94
CA ASP A 233 7.84 7.85 7.72
C ASP A 233 8.56 6.49 7.76
N VAL A 234 7.84 5.42 7.42
CA VAL A 234 8.39 4.06 7.36
C VAL A 234 9.51 3.92 6.33
N ALA A 235 9.57 4.81 5.33
CA ALA A 235 10.64 4.88 4.37
C ALA A 235 12.00 5.18 5.03
N THR A 236 12.03 5.96 6.11
CA THR A 236 13.27 6.35 6.81
C THR A 236 14.00 5.14 7.43
N PRO A 237 13.38 4.31 8.31
CA PRO A 237 14.06 3.12 8.84
C PRO A 237 14.39 2.10 7.75
N LEU A 238 13.54 1.94 6.73
CA LEU A 238 13.81 1.01 5.62
C LEU A 238 15.01 1.44 4.77
N THR A 239 15.09 2.71 4.40
CA THR A 239 16.21 3.26 3.63
C THR A 239 17.51 3.14 4.40
N THR A 240 17.46 3.39 5.71
CA THR A 240 18.61 3.18 6.62
C THR A 240 19.06 1.72 6.60
N LEU A 241 18.12 0.76 6.64
CA LEU A 241 18.43 -0.67 6.56
C LEU A 241 19.02 -1.09 5.23
N TYR A 242 18.51 -0.59 4.10
CA TYR A 242 19.08 -0.88 2.79
C TYR A 242 20.54 -0.44 2.70
N ARG A 243 20.84 0.74 3.23
CA ARG A 243 22.20 1.26 3.28
C ARG A 243 23.11 0.43 4.20
N LEU A 244 22.61 0.03 5.38
CA LEU A 244 23.36 -0.79 6.34
C LEU A 244 23.64 -2.21 5.83
N THR A 245 22.76 -2.75 4.98
CA THR A 245 22.94 -4.09 4.37
C THR A 245 23.76 -4.08 3.09
N ASP A 246 24.20 -2.90 2.63
CA ASP A 246 24.79 -2.69 1.29
C ASP A 246 23.88 -3.26 0.17
N THR A 247 22.57 -3.38 0.43
CA THR A 247 21.60 -3.88 -0.53
C THR A 247 21.17 -2.72 -1.40
N SER A 248 21.84 -2.57 -2.54
CA SER A 248 21.34 -1.69 -3.60
C SER A 248 20.10 -2.33 -4.23
N ILE A 249 18.93 -1.78 -3.97
CA ILE A 249 17.77 -2.03 -4.82
C ILE A 249 17.97 -1.18 -6.07
N PRO A 250 18.23 -1.77 -7.25
CA PRO A 250 18.18 -1.00 -8.49
C PRO A 250 16.73 -0.55 -8.67
N VAL A 251 16.47 0.70 -8.29
CA VAL A 251 15.32 1.42 -8.79
C VAL A 251 15.65 1.67 -10.25
N LYS A 252 15.29 0.73 -11.13
CA LYS A 252 15.16 1.08 -12.54
C LYS A 252 13.96 2.02 -12.57
N PRO A 253 14.14 3.33 -12.80
CA PRO A 253 13.01 4.13 -13.24
C PRO A 253 12.50 3.41 -14.48
N VAL A 254 11.29 2.88 -14.40
CA VAL A 254 10.67 2.25 -15.57
C VAL A 254 10.36 3.40 -16.53
N THR A 255 11.36 3.72 -17.33
CA THR A 255 11.28 4.70 -18.41
C THR A 255 10.73 3.95 -19.60
N GLY A 256 9.49 4.24 -19.95
CA GLY A 256 8.83 3.61 -21.09
C GLY A 256 8.16 2.27 -20.77
N TYR A 257 7.17 2.28 -19.87
CA TYR A 257 6.07 1.33 -20.05
C TYR A 257 5.35 1.68 -21.36
N THR A 258 5.54 0.88 -22.41
CA THR A 258 4.55 0.74 -23.47
C THR A 258 3.67 -0.42 -23.07
N THR A 259 2.52 -0.17 -22.45
CA THR A 259 1.44 -1.14 -22.49
C THR A 259 0.96 -1.17 -23.95
N PRO A 260 1.14 -2.27 -24.70
CA PRO A 260 0.54 -2.40 -26.01
C PRO A 260 -0.93 -2.75 -25.78
N THR A 261 -1.71 -1.78 -25.30
CA THR A 261 -3.15 -1.85 -25.51
C THR A 261 -3.42 -1.66 -27.00
N LEU A 262 -4.54 -2.16 -27.52
CA LEU A 262 -5.09 -1.86 -28.85
C LEU A 262 -5.31 -0.34 -29.13
N ARG A 263 -4.83 0.55 -28.25
CA ARG A 263 -4.85 2.00 -28.35
C ARG A 263 -3.44 2.56 -28.42
N SER A 264 -3.33 3.67 -29.17
CA SER A 264 -2.25 4.67 -29.20
C SER A 264 -1.07 4.42 -28.23
N PRO A 265 0.17 4.23 -28.72
CA PRO A 265 1.31 4.01 -27.84
C PRO A 265 1.42 5.15 -26.82
N LYS A 266 1.54 4.74 -25.55
CA LYS A 266 1.70 5.62 -24.38
C LYS A 266 3.13 5.52 -23.87
N THR A 267 3.73 6.66 -23.54
CA THR A 267 5.04 6.73 -22.86
C THR A 267 4.85 7.48 -21.56
N VAL A 268 5.33 6.92 -20.44
CA VAL A 268 5.29 7.57 -19.13
C VAL A 268 6.72 7.78 -18.61
N THR A 269 7.00 8.98 -18.11
CA THR A 269 8.27 9.36 -17.49
C THR A 269 8.01 9.89 -16.07
N TYR A 270 8.88 9.54 -15.13
CA TYR A 270 8.78 9.93 -13.72
C TYR A 270 10.01 10.74 -13.30
N ALA A 271 9.83 11.72 -12.41
CA ALA A 271 10.89 12.42 -11.72
C ALA A 271 10.61 12.41 -10.20
N PHE A 272 11.68 12.36 -9.41
CA PHE A 272 11.61 12.29 -7.94
C PHE A 272 12.37 13.46 -7.30
N THR A 273 12.04 13.80 -6.06
CA THR A 273 12.81 14.73 -5.20
C THR A 273 14.08 14.06 -4.68
N GLU A 274 14.92 14.82 -3.96
CA GLU A 274 16.10 14.26 -3.27
C GLU A 274 15.70 13.23 -2.20
N ASP A 275 14.55 13.43 -1.55
CA ASP A 275 13.95 12.50 -0.59
C ASP A 275 13.18 11.33 -1.25
N MET A 276 13.41 11.09 -2.55
CA MET A 276 12.79 9.99 -3.33
C MET A 276 11.25 10.04 -3.42
N GLN A 277 10.64 11.22 -3.22
CA GLN A 277 9.20 11.42 -3.43
C GLN A 277 8.90 11.76 -4.88
N LEU A 278 7.78 11.28 -5.44
CA LEU A 278 7.42 11.53 -6.84
C LEU A 278 7.13 13.01 -7.06
N SER A 279 7.97 13.76 -7.77
CA SER A 279 7.76 15.19 -8.03
C SER A 279 7.01 15.45 -9.34
N LYS A 280 7.15 14.57 -10.34
CA LYS A 280 6.52 14.74 -11.66
C LYS A 280 6.27 13.42 -12.37
N GLU A 281 5.10 13.30 -13.01
CA GLU A 281 4.78 12.28 -14.01
C GLU A 281 4.47 12.98 -15.34
N THR A 282 5.02 12.47 -16.45
CA THR A 282 4.70 12.94 -17.80
C THR A 282 4.25 11.76 -18.64
N THR A 283 2.98 11.79 -19.05
CA THR A 283 2.38 10.82 -19.96
C THR A 283 2.26 11.45 -21.35
N THR A 284 2.84 10.82 -22.37
CA THR A 284 2.68 11.18 -23.78
C THR A 284 1.84 10.10 -24.47
N ILE A 285 0.75 10.49 -25.14
CA ILE A 285 -0.14 9.59 -25.86
C ILE A 285 -0.13 9.97 -27.33
N ARG A 286 0.17 9.02 -28.21
CA ARG A 286 0.17 9.26 -29.65
C ARG A 286 -1.18 8.94 -30.28
N ASN A 287 -2.08 9.93 -30.33
CA ASN A 287 -3.41 9.77 -30.91
C ASN A 287 -3.34 9.71 -32.44
N SER A 288 -3.76 8.59 -33.01
CA SER A 288 -3.94 8.45 -34.45
C SER A 288 -5.40 8.74 -34.77
N SER A 289 -5.69 9.89 -35.36
CA SER A 289 -7.03 10.17 -35.88
C SER A 289 -7.07 9.79 -37.36
N SER A 290 -7.89 8.81 -37.73
CA SER A 290 -8.13 8.50 -39.14
C SER A 290 -9.02 9.59 -39.73
N GLN A 291 -8.46 10.41 -40.61
CA GLN A 291 -9.27 11.30 -41.45
C GLN A 291 -9.74 10.54 -42.69
N GLY A 292 -10.90 9.89 -42.60
CA GLY A 292 -11.56 9.23 -43.73
C GLY A 292 -10.77 8.08 -44.36
N PRO A 293 -11.34 7.39 -45.37
CA PRO A 293 -10.72 6.22 -46.00
C PRO A 293 -9.46 6.53 -46.82
N ASP A 294 -9.26 7.77 -47.26
CA ASP A 294 -8.17 8.13 -48.20
C ASP A 294 -7.26 9.29 -47.73
N GLY A 295 -7.45 9.81 -46.51
CA GLY A 295 -6.63 10.90 -45.96
C GLY A 295 -5.36 10.39 -45.25
N PRO A 296 -4.25 11.15 -45.26
CA PRO A 296 -3.11 10.84 -44.42
C PRO A 296 -3.54 10.83 -42.94
N ILE A 297 -3.13 9.81 -42.19
CA ILE A 297 -3.41 9.71 -40.75
C ILE A 297 -2.75 10.90 -40.06
N ALA A 298 -3.56 11.85 -39.58
CA ALA A 298 -3.08 12.92 -38.73
C ALA A 298 -2.78 12.33 -37.36
N VAL A 299 -1.49 12.27 -37.03
CA VAL A 299 -1.00 11.83 -35.73
C VAL A 299 -0.87 13.06 -34.85
N THR A 300 -1.77 13.21 -33.89
CA THR A 300 -1.63 14.19 -32.81
C THR A 300 -0.96 13.53 -31.61
N THR A 301 -0.13 14.28 -30.89
CA THR A 301 0.43 13.79 -29.63
C THR A 301 -0.26 14.54 -28.50
N GLY A 302 -0.84 13.85 -27.54
CA GLY A 302 -1.33 14.45 -26.30
C GLY A 302 -0.27 14.30 -25.21
N THR A 303 -0.06 15.34 -24.41
CA THR A 303 0.82 15.33 -23.25
C THR A 303 0.01 15.64 -21.99
N TYR A 304 0.16 14.78 -20.99
CA TYR A 304 -0.42 14.93 -19.66
C TYR A 304 0.74 15.06 -18.68
N ILE A 305 0.77 16.13 -17.90
CA ILE A 305 1.82 16.37 -16.92
C ILE A 305 1.18 16.46 -15.55
N SER A 306 1.51 15.54 -14.66
CA SER A 306 1.17 15.61 -13.24
C SER A 306 2.40 16.07 -12.45
N SER A 307 2.27 17.01 -11.55
CA SER A 307 3.32 17.48 -10.64
C SER A 307 2.84 17.49 -9.20
N TYR A 308 3.75 17.24 -8.27
CA TYR A 308 3.45 17.04 -6.87
C TYR A 308 4.44 17.82 -6.00
N GLU A 309 3.93 18.43 -4.92
CA GLU A 309 4.73 19.09 -3.89
C GLU A 309 4.39 18.50 -2.53
N TYR A 310 5.39 18.42 -1.64
CA TYR A 310 5.27 17.80 -0.32
C TYR A 310 5.76 18.75 0.78
N ASP A 311 5.25 18.57 2.00
CA ASP A 311 5.81 19.20 3.19
C ASP A 311 7.02 18.41 3.74
N ASN A 312 7.67 18.94 4.78
CA ASN A 312 8.83 18.30 5.43
C ASN A 312 8.50 16.95 6.12
N SER A 313 7.21 16.64 6.29
CA SER A 313 6.75 15.35 6.83
C SER A 313 6.35 14.37 5.73
N GLY A 314 6.55 14.75 4.46
CA GLY A 314 6.24 13.93 3.29
C GLY A 314 4.76 13.88 2.93
N ASN A 315 3.92 14.76 3.48
CA ASN A 315 2.53 14.84 3.05
C ASN A 315 2.44 15.63 1.74
N ASN A 316 1.66 15.14 0.77
CA ASN A 316 1.43 15.86 -0.48
C ASN A 316 0.58 17.11 -0.22
N ILE A 317 1.17 18.30 -0.33
CA ILE A 317 0.48 19.58 -0.10
C ILE A 317 -0.10 20.17 -1.39
N LYS A 318 0.35 19.68 -2.56
CA LYS A 318 -0.18 20.10 -3.85
C LYS A 318 0.00 19.01 -4.90
N SER A 319 -1.02 18.86 -5.74
CA SER A 319 -1.00 18.02 -6.93
C SER A 319 -1.63 18.80 -8.08
N GLU A 320 -0.96 18.85 -9.22
CA GLU A 320 -1.44 19.55 -10.41
C GLU A 320 -1.31 18.64 -11.62
N ARG A 321 -2.37 18.50 -12.41
CA ARG A 321 -2.38 17.80 -13.69
C ARG A 321 -2.76 18.76 -14.79
N THR A 322 -1.90 18.90 -15.79
CA THR A 322 -2.16 19.68 -17.00
C THR A 322 -2.25 18.78 -18.21
N GLU A 323 -3.08 19.16 -19.17
CA GLU A 323 -3.27 18.42 -20.42
C GLU A 323 -3.14 19.37 -21.62
N ASP A 324 -2.24 19.01 -22.52
CA ASP A 324 -2.10 19.55 -23.87
C ASP A 324 -2.41 18.40 -24.86
N ASN A 325 -3.64 18.35 -25.35
CA ASN A 325 -4.12 17.32 -26.27
C ASN A 325 -3.92 17.70 -27.75
N THR A 326 -3.48 18.92 -28.06
CA THR A 326 -3.35 19.41 -29.43
C THR A 326 -1.91 19.68 -29.88
N THR A 327 -0.92 19.56 -28.98
CA THR A 327 0.51 19.87 -29.20
C THR A 327 0.81 21.30 -29.63
N ASP A 328 -0.14 22.21 -29.50
CA ASP A 328 0.08 23.62 -29.82
C ASP A 328 0.76 24.39 -28.66
N GLY A 329 1.00 23.72 -27.53
CA GLY A 329 1.58 24.28 -26.32
C GLY A 329 0.57 25.03 -25.46
N ALA A 330 -0.69 25.16 -25.89
CA ALA A 330 -1.77 25.70 -25.09
C ALA A 330 -2.39 24.59 -24.23
N LEU A 331 -2.60 24.88 -22.95
CA LEU A 331 -3.25 23.94 -22.04
C LEU A 331 -4.76 23.92 -22.29
N GLU A 332 -5.31 22.78 -22.71
CA GLU A 332 -6.77 22.64 -22.79
C GLU A 332 -7.37 22.37 -21.43
N ARG A 333 -6.68 21.63 -20.53
CA ARG A 333 -7.22 21.29 -19.21
C ARG A 333 -6.16 21.38 -18.13
N ALA A 334 -6.55 21.86 -16.96
CA ALA A 334 -5.74 21.85 -15.75
C ALA A 334 -6.60 21.48 -14.54
N PHE A 335 -6.13 20.53 -13.76
CA PHE A 335 -6.70 20.07 -12.50
C PHE A 335 -5.69 20.39 -11.42
N MET A 336 -6.05 21.15 -10.39
CA MET A 336 -5.16 21.46 -9.29
C MET A 336 -5.83 21.09 -7.98
N TYR A 337 -5.09 20.41 -7.13
CA TYR A 337 -5.45 20.06 -5.77
C TYR A 337 -4.44 20.70 -4.81
N GLN A 338 -4.93 21.32 -3.73
CA GLN A 338 -4.11 21.78 -2.62
C GLN A 338 -4.62 21.15 -1.33
N TYR A 339 -3.71 20.71 -0.48
CA TYR A 339 -4.02 19.97 0.73
C TYR A 339 -3.39 20.68 1.94
N THR A 340 -4.06 20.61 3.08
CA THR A 340 -3.45 20.99 4.37
C THR A 340 -3.64 19.88 5.38
N TYR A 341 -2.69 19.75 6.30
CA TYR A 341 -2.66 18.70 7.31
C TYR A 341 -2.49 19.32 8.70
N ASN A 342 -2.93 18.61 9.74
CA ASN A 342 -2.55 18.94 11.11
C ASN A 342 -1.17 18.36 11.44
N ASN A 343 -0.67 18.64 12.64
CA ASN A 343 0.64 18.17 13.12
C ASN A 343 0.76 16.64 13.28
N TYR A 344 -0.33 15.89 13.08
CA TYR A 344 -0.36 14.43 13.11
C TYR A 344 -0.47 13.82 11.70
N GLY A 345 -0.41 14.63 10.64
CA GLY A 345 -0.57 14.18 9.26
C GLY A 345 -2.03 13.92 8.84
N ALA A 346 -3.02 14.32 9.65
CA ALA A 346 -4.42 14.19 9.25
C ALA A 346 -4.84 15.35 8.36
N LEU A 347 -5.47 15.04 7.21
CA LEU A 347 -5.95 16.02 6.25
C LEU A 347 -6.99 16.95 6.90
N LEU A 348 -6.82 18.26 6.74
CA LEU A 348 -7.69 19.33 7.25
C LEU A 348 -8.47 20.00 6.14
N THR A 349 -7.85 20.26 4.99
CA THR A 349 -8.56 20.81 3.83
C THR A 349 -8.07 20.20 2.53
N ARG A 350 -8.94 20.14 1.53
CA ARG A 350 -8.62 19.85 0.14
C ARG A 350 -9.32 20.86 -0.76
N GLU A 351 -8.56 21.74 -1.38
CA GLU A 351 -9.05 22.65 -2.43
C GLU A 351 -8.85 21.99 -3.80
N TYR A 352 -9.86 22.01 -4.66
CA TYR A 352 -9.77 21.55 -6.05
C TYR A 352 -10.18 22.65 -7.02
N LYS A 353 -9.40 22.85 -8.07
CA LYS A 353 -9.66 23.80 -9.16
C LYS A 353 -9.55 23.09 -10.50
N PHE A 354 -10.55 23.26 -11.35
CA PHE A 354 -10.52 22.79 -12.73
C PHE A 354 -10.64 23.97 -13.69
N SER A 355 -9.67 24.06 -14.59
CA SER A 355 -9.65 25.06 -15.66
C SER A 355 -9.65 24.39 -17.01
N GLN A 356 -10.36 24.97 -17.96
CA GLN A 356 -10.35 24.57 -19.36
C GLN A 356 -9.98 25.77 -20.24
N ASN A 357 -9.02 25.61 -21.15
CA ASN A 357 -8.50 26.69 -21.99
C ASN A 357 -8.17 27.94 -21.15
N THR A 358 -7.47 27.74 -20.03
CA THR A 358 -7.13 28.75 -19.00
C THR A 358 -8.31 29.38 -18.23
N LYS A 359 -9.56 29.06 -18.56
CA LYS A 359 -10.74 29.54 -17.84
C LYS A 359 -11.08 28.61 -16.68
N LEU A 360 -11.14 29.14 -15.45
CA LEU A 360 -11.61 28.40 -14.28
C LEU A 360 -13.10 28.03 -14.46
N LEU A 361 -13.40 26.73 -14.45
CA LEU A 361 -14.76 26.21 -14.59
C LEU A 361 -15.31 25.67 -13.27
N GLU A 362 -14.47 25.09 -12.43
CA GLU A 362 -14.88 24.51 -11.15
C GLU A 362 -13.91 24.89 -10.04
N HIS A 363 -14.45 25.17 -8.86
CA HIS A 363 -13.70 25.36 -7.64
C HIS A 363 -14.44 24.71 -6.48
N SER A 364 -13.79 23.78 -5.78
CA SER A 364 -14.35 23.15 -4.59
C SER A 364 -13.36 23.20 -3.44
N LEU A 365 -13.89 23.23 -2.22
CA LEU A 365 -13.16 23.20 -0.97
C LEU A 365 -13.81 22.17 -0.05
N ALA A 366 -13.09 21.08 0.20
CA ALA A 366 -13.41 20.16 1.28
C ALA A 366 -12.70 20.60 2.56
N THR A 367 -13.41 20.60 3.68
CA THR A 367 -12.84 20.79 5.02
C THR A 367 -13.15 19.56 5.86
N TYR A 368 -12.13 19.08 6.57
CA TYR A 368 -12.16 17.90 7.41
C TYR A 368 -11.98 18.35 8.86
N LYS A 369 -12.95 18.02 9.72
CA LYS A 369 -12.86 18.27 11.15
C LYS A 369 -12.67 16.93 11.87
N PRO A 370 -11.46 16.65 12.39
CA PRO A 370 -11.28 15.52 13.30
C PRO A 370 -12.04 15.84 14.59
N LEU A 371 -13.12 15.11 14.87
CA LEU A 371 -13.80 15.18 16.17
C LEU A 371 -13.09 14.22 17.12
N ASP A 372 -12.52 14.77 18.21
CA ASP A 372 -11.89 14.10 19.35
C ASP A 372 -12.07 12.57 19.39
N GLY A 373 -11.27 11.89 18.57
CA GLY A 373 -11.10 10.43 18.57
C GLY A 373 -12.22 9.55 18.03
N LYS A 374 -13.38 10.03 17.55
CA LYS A 374 -14.48 9.13 17.15
C LYS A 374 -15.36 9.53 15.96
N ALA A 375 -15.18 10.70 15.33
CA ALA A 375 -15.95 11.05 14.14
C ALA A 375 -15.13 11.90 13.16
N ILE A 376 -15.31 11.65 11.87
CA ILE A 376 -14.81 12.54 10.81
C ILE A 376 -16.04 13.23 10.23
N ILE A 377 -16.09 14.56 10.38
CA ILE A 377 -17.02 15.38 9.61
C ILE A 377 -16.23 15.90 8.41
N GLU A 378 -16.58 15.45 7.21
CA GLU A 378 -16.12 16.03 5.96
C GLU A 378 -17.20 16.99 5.46
N SER A 379 -16.99 18.30 5.54
CA SER A 379 -17.85 19.26 4.86
C SER A 379 -17.26 19.57 3.49
N TYR A 380 -17.98 19.25 2.41
CA TYR A 380 -17.59 19.51 1.03
C TYR A 380 -18.38 20.69 0.46
N GLN A 381 -17.72 21.85 0.30
CA GLN A 381 -18.29 22.99 -0.41
C GLN A 381 -17.83 22.97 -1.86
N SER A 382 -18.72 22.65 -2.80
CA SER A 382 -18.45 22.90 -4.23
C SER A 382 -19.08 24.22 -4.63
N ARG A 383 -18.28 25.16 -5.13
CA ARG A 383 -18.76 26.34 -5.83
C ARG A 383 -18.45 26.19 -7.31
N SER A 384 -19.40 25.64 -8.05
CA SER A 384 -19.39 25.83 -9.50
C SER A 384 -19.66 27.31 -9.79
N GLN A 385 -18.79 27.98 -10.55
CA GLN A 385 -19.05 29.36 -10.98
C GLN A 385 -20.31 29.48 -11.86
N LEU A 386 -20.88 28.35 -12.31
CA LEU A 386 -22.08 28.31 -13.14
C LEU A 386 -23.38 28.38 -12.33
N ASP A 387 -23.33 28.22 -11.01
CA ASP A 387 -24.52 28.31 -10.17
C ASP A 387 -24.30 29.31 -9.01
N SER A 388 -25.06 30.41 -9.04
CA SER A 388 -24.99 31.44 -7.99
C SER A 388 -25.51 30.95 -6.64
N ALA A 389 -26.23 29.82 -6.60
CA ALA A 389 -26.59 29.15 -5.36
C ALA A 389 -25.47 28.18 -4.96
N ALA A 390 -24.55 28.65 -4.10
CA ALA A 390 -23.51 27.80 -3.54
C ALA A 390 -24.12 26.79 -2.56
N ASN A 391 -24.63 25.68 -3.06
CA ASN A 391 -25.02 24.55 -2.23
C ASN A 391 -23.77 23.74 -1.87
N TYR A 392 -23.69 23.26 -0.64
CA TYR A 392 -22.62 22.37 -0.22
C TYR A 392 -23.13 21.05 0.31
N LEU A 393 -22.30 20.00 0.22
CA LEU A 393 -22.59 18.67 0.73
C LEU A 393 -21.80 18.45 2.03
N GLN A 394 -22.48 18.26 3.15
CA GLN A 394 -21.87 17.81 4.38
C GLN A 394 -21.94 16.29 4.46
N VAL A 395 -20.78 15.65 4.63
CA VAL A 395 -20.61 14.24 4.89
C VAL A 395 -20.31 14.05 6.38
N THR A 396 -21.13 13.28 7.07
CA THR A 396 -20.99 12.98 8.49
C THR A 396 -20.81 11.49 8.70
N LEU A 397 -19.63 11.09 9.14
CA LEU A 397 -19.31 9.72 9.52
C LEU A 397 -19.43 9.58 11.05
N SER A 398 -20.32 8.72 11.50
CA SER A 398 -20.49 8.41 12.94
C SER A 398 -20.02 7.00 13.22
N TYR A 399 -19.30 6.82 14.32
CA TYR A 399 -18.74 5.53 14.68
C TYR A 399 -19.34 5.01 16.00
N THR A 400 -19.31 3.69 16.18
CA THR A 400 -19.61 3.02 17.45
C THR A 400 -18.54 3.32 18.50
N ASP A 401 -18.77 2.91 19.75
CA ASP A 401 -17.79 3.13 20.83
C ASP A 401 -16.46 2.40 20.61
N ASP A 402 -16.49 1.28 19.88
CA ASP A 402 -15.33 0.52 19.42
C ASP A 402 -14.85 0.95 18.01
N ALA A 403 -15.13 2.20 17.61
CA ALA A 403 -14.57 2.86 16.44
C ALA A 403 -14.92 2.24 15.06
N ARG A 404 -16.10 1.66 14.92
CA ARG A 404 -16.61 1.12 13.64
C ARG A 404 -17.65 2.03 13.04
N LEU A 405 -17.78 2.09 11.72
CA LEU A 405 -18.70 3.02 11.08
C LEU A 405 -20.17 2.62 11.34
N ASN A 406 -20.90 3.42 12.11
CA ASN A 406 -22.34 3.19 12.34
C ASN A 406 -23.20 3.92 11.29
N LYS A 407 -22.74 5.08 10.79
CA LYS A 407 -23.56 5.93 9.89
C LYS A 407 -22.71 6.76 8.94
N ASP A 408 -23.08 6.79 7.66
CA ASP A 408 -22.61 7.77 6.64
C ASP A 408 -23.81 8.60 6.17
N SER A 409 -23.87 9.87 6.59
CA SER A 409 -24.90 10.82 6.14
C SER A 409 -24.30 11.82 5.16
N ARG A 410 -24.95 12.05 4.02
CA ARG A 410 -24.59 13.11 3.07
C ARG A 410 -25.76 14.06 2.93
N GLU A 411 -25.62 15.27 3.41
CA GLU A 411 -26.68 16.27 3.53
C GLU A 411 -26.31 17.51 2.71
N ARG A 412 -27.25 18.04 1.93
CA ARG A 412 -27.05 19.28 1.18
C ARG A 412 -27.55 20.46 1.98
N PHE A 413 -26.78 21.53 1.94
CA PHE A 413 -27.07 22.81 2.56
C PHE A 413 -26.94 23.91 1.53
N ASP A 414 -27.64 25.02 1.74
CA ASP A 414 -27.46 26.22 0.92
C ASP A 414 -26.26 27.06 1.39
N ALA A 415 -26.03 28.20 0.74
CA ALA A 415 -24.91 29.10 1.06
C ALA A 415 -25.03 29.78 2.44
N GLY A 416 -26.21 29.73 3.09
CA GLY A 416 -26.48 30.27 4.41
C GLY A 416 -26.52 29.20 5.50
N ASP A 417 -25.95 28.02 5.24
CA ASP A 417 -25.96 26.84 6.12
C ASP A 417 -27.37 26.33 6.45
N ASN A 418 -28.38 26.63 5.62
CA ASN A 418 -29.72 26.06 5.79
C ASN A 418 -29.76 24.67 5.14
N PHE A 419 -30.23 23.69 5.90
CA PHE A 419 -30.44 22.33 5.40
C PHE A 419 -31.44 22.31 4.24
N ILE A 420 -31.06 21.71 3.12
CA ILE A 420 -31.91 21.49 1.95
C ILE A 420 -32.52 20.09 2.03
N ASN A 421 -31.69 19.05 2.01
CA ASN A 421 -32.10 17.65 2.00
C ASN A 421 -30.96 16.69 2.36
N THR A 422 -31.30 15.46 2.73
CA THR A 422 -30.32 14.36 2.85
C THR A 422 -30.18 13.70 1.49
N ALA A 423 -29.02 13.71 0.83
CA ALA A 423 -28.82 13.02 -0.45
C ALA A 423 -28.57 11.52 -0.30
N LYS A 424 -27.83 11.12 0.76
CA LYS A 424 -27.50 9.73 1.08
C LYS A 424 -27.57 9.52 2.59
N LEU A 425 -28.12 8.39 3.01
CA LEU A 425 -28.03 7.94 4.39
C LEU A 425 -27.73 6.44 4.42
N ASP A 426 -26.53 6.10 4.88
CA ASP A 426 -26.06 4.74 5.14
C ASP A 426 -26.07 4.47 6.65
N LYS A 427 -26.50 3.27 7.05
CA LYS A 427 -26.54 2.85 8.46
C LYS A 427 -26.07 1.41 8.58
N TYR A 428 -25.26 1.14 9.59
CA TYR A 428 -24.69 -0.18 9.85
C TYR A 428 -25.08 -0.64 11.26
N THR A 429 -25.52 -1.89 11.39
CA THR A 429 -25.65 -2.56 12.69
C THR A 429 -24.62 -3.66 12.79
N TYR A 430 -24.18 -3.97 14.01
CA TYR A 430 -23.16 -4.97 14.26
C TYR A 430 -23.64 -5.98 15.30
N LYS A 431 -23.28 -7.25 15.08
CA LYS A 431 -23.49 -8.34 16.02
C LYS A 431 -22.21 -9.15 16.15
N ASP A 432 -21.79 -9.40 17.39
CA ASP A 432 -20.58 -10.16 17.73
C ASP A 432 -19.27 -9.66 17.10
N GLY A 433 -19.25 -8.42 16.62
CA GLY A 433 -18.08 -7.88 15.94
C GLY A 433 -18.14 -7.87 14.42
N ASN A 434 -19.22 -8.34 13.81
CA ASN A 434 -19.41 -8.31 12.37
C ASN A 434 -20.62 -7.43 12.00
N ILE A 435 -20.66 -6.88 10.79
CA ILE A 435 -21.83 -6.14 10.30
C ILE A 435 -22.99 -7.11 10.23
N GLU A 436 -24.12 -6.83 10.88
CA GLU A 436 -25.33 -7.66 10.78
C GLU A 436 -26.26 -7.14 9.67
N SER A 437 -26.37 -5.82 9.53
CA SER A 437 -27.17 -5.20 8.47
C SER A 437 -26.59 -3.85 8.04
N GLU A 438 -26.83 -3.51 6.78
CA GLU A 438 -26.56 -2.20 6.18
C GLU A 438 -27.86 -1.68 5.59
N LYS A 439 -28.13 -0.38 5.73
CA LYS A 439 -29.31 0.25 5.13
C LYS A 439 -28.91 1.54 4.43
N LEU A 440 -29.02 1.53 3.11
CA LEU A 440 -28.74 2.66 2.25
C LEU A 440 -30.04 3.27 1.73
N ASN A 441 -30.28 4.52 2.11
CA ASN A 441 -31.32 5.36 1.53
C ASN A 441 -30.70 6.40 0.62
N LEU A 442 -31.21 6.50 -0.60
CA LEU A 442 -30.90 7.55 -1.56
C LEU A 442 -32.11 8.47 -1.67
N TYR A 443 -31.88 9.79 -1.65
CA TYR A 443 -32.96 10.74 -1.82
C TYR A 443 -32.69 11.70 -2.98
N GLY A 444 -33.76 12.05 -3.68
CA GLY A 444 -33.82 13.16 -4.63
C GLY A 444 -33.92 14.49 -3.88
N ALA A 445 -34.65 15.47 -4.42
CA ALA A 445 -34.76 16.78 -3.77
C ALA A 445 -35.39 16.72 -2.37
N THR A 446 -36.46 15.94 -2.19
CA THR A 446 -37.12 15.76 -0.88
C THR A 446 -37.66 14.35 -0.67
N GLU A 447 -37.63 13.49 -1.70
CA GLU A 447 -38.23 12.16 -1.68
C GLU A 447 -37.17 11.07 -1.68
N LEU A 448 -37.49 9.95 -1.04
CA LEU A 448 -36.69 8.74 -1.14
C LEU A 448 -36.80 8.22 -2.58
N ILE A 449 -35.67 8.03 -3.25
CA ILE A 449 -35.63 7.54 -4.64
C ILE A 449 -35.16 6.09 -4.72
N GLY A 450 -34.45 5.62 -3.69
CA GLY A 450 -34.07 4.22 -3.56
C GLY A 450 -33.75 3.85 -2.12
N GLN A 451 -34.07 2.61 -1.77
CA GLN A 451 -33.68 1.99 -0.52
C GLN A 451 -33.05 0.63 -0.82
N TYR A 452 -31.90 0.38 -0.21
CA TYR A 452 -31.22 -0.91 -0.24
C TYR A 452 -31.07 -1.37 1.19
N ASP A 453 -31.63 -2.53 1.51
CA ASP A 453 -31.47 -3.19 2.80
C ASP A 453 -30.53 -4.38 2.57
N PHE A 454 -29.40 -4.42 3.27
CA PHE A 454 -28.47 -5.53 3.24
C PHE A 454 -28.49 -6.25 4.59
N SER A 455 -28.47 -7.56 4.58
CA SER A 455 -28.25 -8.38 5.78
C SER A 455 -27.10 -9.34 5.57
N TYR A 456 -26.40 -9.64 6.66
CA TYR A 456 -25.22 -10.48 6.68
C TYR A 456 -25.39 -11.57 7.73
N GLU A 457 -25.25 -12.82 7.32
CA GLU A 457 -25.26 -13.99 8.20
C GLU A 457 -23.90 -14.66 8.15
N TYR A 458 -23.29 -14.84 9.32
CA TYR A 458 -21.99 -15.48 9.47
C TYR A 458 -22.21 -16.87 10.06
N ASN A 459 -21.84 -17.90 9.31
CA ASN A 459 -21.67 -19.25 9.84
C ASN A 459 -20.17 -19.58 9.89
N GLU A 460 -19.78 -20.68 10.55
CA GLU A 460 -18.36 -21.05 10.75
C GLU A 460 -17.57 -21.24 9.44
N GLU A 461 -18.23 -21.50 8.31
CA GLU A 461 -17.61 -21.86 7.03
C GLU A 461 -17.93 -20.88 5.89
N LYS A 462 -18.86 -19.94 6.10
CA LYS A 462 -19.51 -19.18 5.04
C LYS A 462 -20.19 -17.91 5.56
N ILE A 463 -20.03 -16.85 4.77
CA ILE A 463 -20.79 -15.60 4.91
C ILE A 463 -21.93 -15.66 3.89
N THR A 464 -23.12 -15.19 4.28
CA THR A 464 -24.24 -14.97 3.38
C THR A 464 -24.61 -13.50 3.42
N ARG A 465 -24.50 -12.81 2.28
CA ARG A 465 -24.94 -11.41 2.12
C ARG A 465 -26.23 -11.40 1.31
N THR A 466 -27.30 -10.84 1.87
CA THR A 466 -28.57 -10.64 1.17
C THR A 466 -28.79 -9.15 0.93
N GLU A 467 -29.03 -8.75 -0.31
CA GLU A 467 -29.34 -7.37 -0.71
C GLU A 467 -30.78 -7.30 -1.21
N ILE A 468 -31.57 -6.40 -0.65
CA ILE A 468 -32.95 -6.14 -1.04
C ILE A 468 -33.03 -4.72 -1.60
N GLN A 469 -33.21 -4.60 -2.92
CA GLN A 469 -33.40 -3.31 -3.58
C GLN A 469 -34.88 -2.95 -3.67
N ARG A 470 -35.25 -1.75 -3.22
CA ARG A 470 -36.59 -1.15 -3.34
C ARG A 470 -36.47 0.20 -4.04
N ASN A 471 -36.96 0.27 -5.27
CA ASN A 471 -37.01 1.52 -6.03
C ASN A 471 -38.27 2.31 -5.63
N ALA A 472 -38.12 3.58 -5.28
CA ALA A 472 -39.22 4.40 -4.80
C ALA A 472 -39.81 5.35 -5.87
N GLU A 473 -39.09 5.60 -6.97
CA GLU A 473 -39.54 6.54 -8.02
C GLU A 473 -40.56 5.94 -9.00
N LEU A 474 -40.77 4.62 -8.97
CA LEU A 474 -41.77 3.98 -9.82
C LEU A 474 -43.03 3.72 -9.00
N ASN A 475 -44.00 4.64 -9.10
CA ASN A 475 -45.42 4.38 -8.83
C ASN A 475 -46.01 3.24 -9.71
N GLN A 476 -45.17 2.40 -10.30
CA GLN A 476 -45.45 1.19 -11.04
C GLN A 476 -44.66 0.08 -10.34
N LEU A 477 -45.35 -0.66 -9.47
CA LEU A 477 -44.96 -1.99 -9.00
C LEU A 477 -43.48 -2.13 -8.58
N ASN A 478 -43.23 -1.97 -7.28
CA ASN A 478 -41.92 -2.17 -6.63
C ASN A 478 -41.37 -3.58 -6.85
N ASP A 479 -40.74 -3.86 -7.99
CA ASP A 479 -39.97 -5.08 -8.17
C ASP A 479 -38.87 -5.13 -7.11
N THR A 480 -38.96 -6.13 -6.23
CA THR A 480 -37.94 -6.35 -5.21
C THR A 480 -36.91 -7.28 -5.82
N LYS A 481 -35.67 -6.79 -5.97
CA LYS A 481 -34.54 -7.64 -6.33
C LYS A 481 -33.85 -8.11 -5.06
N VAL A 482 -33.72 -9.42 -4.92
CA VAL A 482 -32.99 -10.07 -3.83
C VAL A 482 -31.72 -10.67 -4.39
N THR A 483 -30.57 -10.19 -3.95
CA THR A 483 -29.28 -10.81 -4.31
C THR A 483 -28.73 -11.53 -3.09
N THR A 484 -28.39 -12.81 -3.21
CA THR A 484 -27.76 -13.60 -2.15
C THR A 484 -26.37 -14.04 -2.59
N GLU A 485 -25.34 -13.60 -1.87
CA GLU A 485 -23.95 -13.97 -2.13
C GLU A 485 -23.43 -14.85 -1.00
N ASN A 486 -22.74 -15.91 -1.36
CA ASN A 486 -22.20 -16.91 -0.45
C ASN A 486 -20.69 -16.94 -0.59
N PHE A 487 -19.98 -17.00 0.53
CA PHE A 487 -18.52 -16.99 0.57
C PHE A 487 -17.99 -18.30 1.16
N ASP A 488 -16.77 -18.70 0.79
CA ASP A 488 -16.04 -19.77 1.49
C ASP A 488 -15.25 -19.24 2.70
N ASP A 489 -14.50 -20.13 3.35
CA ASP A 489 -13.64 -19.83 4.51
C ASP A 489 -12.48 -18.86 4.21
N GLN A 490 -12.17 -18.65 2.93
CA GLN A 490 -11.19 -17.69 2.44
C GLN A 490 -11.84 -16.35 2.04
N GLY A 491 -13.15 -16.18 2.23
CA GLY A 491 -13.88 -14.97 1.88
C GLY A 491 -14.13 -14.82 0.37
N ARG A 492 -14.01 -15.89 -0.42
CA ARG A 492 -14.23 -15.87 -1.87
C ARG A 492 -15.68 -16.20 -2.20
N ILE A 493 -16.29 -15.49 -3.14
CA ILE A 493 -17.68 -15.76 -3.57
C ILE A 493 -17.73 -17.15 -4.20
N THR A 494 -18.51 -18.07 -3.64
CA THR A 494 -18.76 -19.40 -4.21
C THR A 494 -20.03 -19.43 -5.03
N THR A 495 -21.06 -18.70 -4.59
CA THR A 495 -22.32 -18.60 -5.33
C THR A 495 -22.96 -17.22 -5.17
N LYS A 496 -23.67 -16.78 -6.21
CA LYS A 496 -24.47 -15.55 -6.22
C LYS A 496 -25.82 -15.84 -6.84
N THR A 497 -26.91 -15.64 -6.12
CA THR A 497 -28.28 -15.79 -6.60
C THR A 497 -28.91 -14.42 -6.75
N LEU A 498 -29.66 -14.20 -7.82
CA LEU A 498 -30.44 -12.99 -8.09
C LEU A 498 -31.90 -13.40 -8.29
N GLU A 499 -32.79 -12.98 -7.41
CA GLU A 499 -34.23 -13.23 -7.51
C GLU A 499 -34.97 -11.90 -7.76
N GLN A 500 -35.90 -11.90 -8.71
CA GLN A 500 -36.85 -10.81 -8.90
C GLN A 500 -38.18 -11.25 -8.30
N ILE A 501 -38.69 -10.51 -7.34
CA ILE A 501 -39.96 -10.78 -6.66
C ILE A 501 -41.02 -9.83 -7.21
N SER A 502 -42.13 -10.41 -7.69
CA SER A 502 -43.29 -9.66 -8.15
C SER A 502 -43.98 -8.97 -6.98
N PRO A 503 -44.19 -7.65 -7.05
CA PRO A 503 -44.90 -6.91 -6.00
C PRO A 503 -46.39 -7.23 -5.93
N LEU A 504 -46.97 -7.83 -6.97
CA LEU A 504 -48.39 -8.21 -7.00
C LEU A 504 -48.65 -9.52 -6.25
N THR A 505 -47.69 -10.43 -6.26
CA THR A 505 -47.87 -11.81 -5.79
C THR A 505 -46.93 -12.18 -4.65
N ASP A 506 -45.96 -11.34 -4.33
CA ASP A 506 -44.87 -11.63 -3.39
C ASP A 506 -44.17 -12.96 -3.71
N SER A 507 -44.08 -13.28 -5.00
CA SER A 507 -43.50 -14.52 -5.50
C SER A 507 -42.31 -14.20 -6.41
N VAL A 508 -41.28 -15.05 -6.36
CA VAL A 508 -40.15 -14.96 -7.30
C VAL A 508 -40.70 -15.22 -8.71
N VAL A 509 -40.42 -14.29 -9.63
CA VAL A 509 -40.82 -14.38 -11.05
C VAL A 509 -39.63 -14.66 -11.97
N ASN A 510 -38.41 -14.38 -11.52
CA ASN A 510 -37.18 -14.75 -12.23
C ASN A 510 -36.10 -15.10 -11.19
N ARG A 511 -35.27 -16.09 -11.50
CA ARG A 511 -34.11 -16.47 -10.70
C ARG A 511 -32.88 -16.65 -11.58
N GLY A 512 -31.86 -15.83 -11.35
CA GLY A 512 -30.49 -16.07 -11.81
C GLY A 512 -29.65 -16.70 -10.71
N SER A 513 -28.69 -17.56 -11.08
CA SER A 513 -27.63 -17.97 -10.16
C SER A 513 -26.28 -18.09 -10.85
N MET A 514 -25.21 -17.82 -10.11
CA MET A 514 -23.82 -17.94 -10.53
C MET A 514 -23.09 -18.82 -9.53
N VAL A 515 -22.25 -19.71 -10.03
CA VAL A 515 -21.42 -20.62 -9.26
C VAL A 515 -19.98 -20.43 -9.69
N TYR A 516 -19.11 -20.15 -8.72
CA TYR A 516 -17.69 -19.90 -8.93
C TYR A 516 -16.88 -21.08 -8.41
N GLU A 517 -15.94 -21.53 -9.24
CA GLU A 517 -14.97 -22.54 -8.86
C GLU A 517 -13.58 -21.91 -8.85
N TYR A 518 -12.74 -22.35 -7.92
CA TYR A 518 -11.38 -21.83 -7.75
C TYR A 518 -10.35 -22.93 -7.93
N ASN A 519 -9.22 -22.59 -8.53
CA ASN A 519 -8.06 -23.48 -8.56
C ASN A 519 -7.34 -23.49 -7.19
N SER A 520 -6.33 -24.35 -7.06
CA SER A 520 -5.53 -24.47 -5.82
C SER A 520 -4.74 -23.22 -5.43
N ALA A 521 -4.51 -22.30 -6.37
CA ALA A 521 -3.89 -20.99 -6.11
C ALA A 521 -4.92 -19.92 -5.68
N GLY A 522 -6.21 -20.28 -5.62
CA GLY A 522 -7.30 -19.39 -5.24
C GLY A 522 -7.75 -18.42 -6.33
N SER A 523 -7.39 -18.67 -7.59
CA SER A 523 -7.92 -17.93 -8.74
C SER A 523 -9.18 -18.60 -9.28
N VAL A 524 -10.14 -17.84 -9.81
CA VAL A 524 -11.40 -18.38 -10.37
C VAL A 524 -11.08 -19.25 -11.58
N SER A 525 -11.26 -20.57 -11.49
CA SER A 525 -11.07 -21.50 -12.61
C SER A 525 -12.31 -21.62 -13.48
N SER A 526 -13.50 -21.41 -12.93
CA SER A 526 -14.72 -21.36 -13.72
C SER A 526 -15.80 -20.50 -13.07
N CYS A 527 -16.70 -19.95 -13.89
CA CYS A 527 -17.94 -19.32 -13.46
C CYS A 527 -19.08 -19.89 -14.31
N THR A 528 -20.05 -20.55 -13.67
CA THR A 528 -21.27 -21.02 -14.34
C THR A 528 -22.45 -20.20 -13.90
N ALA A 529 -23.10 -19.56 -14.85
CA ALA A 529 -24.34 -18.86 -14.66
C ALA A 529 -25.53 -19.62 -15.21
N SER A 530 -26.68 -19.42 -14.57
CA SER A 530 -27.95 -20.00 -14.94
C SER A 530 -29.08 -19.00 -14.73
N TYR A 531 -30.13 -19.09 -15.54
CA TYR A 531 -31.30 -18.23 -15.44
C TYR A 531 -32.57 -19.03 -15.68
N ASP A 532 -33.53 -18.87 -14.78
CA ASP A 532 -34.80 -19.56 -14.69
C ASP A 532 -35.91 -18.51 -14.62
N THR A 533 -36.59 -18.30 -15.75
CA THR A 533 -37.66 -17.31 -15.95
C THR A 533 -39.02 -17.78 -15.47
N GLN A 534 -39.17 -19.07 -15.18
CA GLN A 534 -40.43 -19.66 -14.73
C GLN A 534 -40.36 -20.06 -13.25
N VAL A 535 -39.15 -20.03 -12.68
CA VAL A 535 -38.83 -20.39 -11.29
C VAL A 535 -39.29 -21.81 -10.97
N ASP A 536 -39.22 -22.70 -11.96
CA ASP A 536 -39.61 -24.11 -11.83
C ASP A 536 -38.46 -25.01 -11.33
N GLY A 537 -37.27 -24.42 -11.15
CA GLY A 537 -36.06 -25.09 -10.70
C GLY A 537 -35.18 -25.61 -11.84
N THR A 538 -35.60 -25.49 -13.09
CA THR A 538 -34.85 -25.86 -14.28
C THR A 538 -34.43 -24.59 -15.03
N PRO A 539 -33.12 -24.26 -15.09
CA PRO A 539 -32.69 -23.09 -15.84
C PRO A 539 -33.06 -23.18 -17.31
N ASP A 540 -33.66 -22.13 -17.87
CA ASP A 540 -33.93 -22.00 -19.30
C ASP A 540 -32.62 -21.86 -20.11
N VAL A 541 -31.59 -21.28 -19.48
CA VAL A 541 -30.31 -21.00 -20.10
C VAL A 541 -29.18 -21.09 -19.07
N ARG A 542 -28.02 -21.60 -19.52
CA ARG A 542 -26.77 -21.59 -18.77
C ARG A 542 -25.62 -21.08 -19.62
N VAL A 543 -24.72 -20.37 -18.97
CA VAL A 543 -23.48 -19.86 -19.56
C VAL A 543 -22.33 -20.27 -18.65
N ARG A 544 -21.29 -20.89 -19.18
CA ARG A 544 -20.08 -21.21 -18.41
C ARG A 544 -18.87 -20.54 -19.03
N ILE A 545 -18.09 -19.90 -18.19
CA ILE A 545 -16.77 -19.37 -18.52
C ILE A 545 -15.73 -20.19 -17.79
N LYS A 546 -14.73 -20.72 -18.50
CA LYS A 546 -13.56 -21.38 -17.91
C LYS A 546 -12.34 -20.50 -18.09
N TYR A 547 -11.49 -20.46 -17.06
CA TYR A 547 -10.26 -19.69 -17.04
C TYR A 547 -9.10 -20.64 -16.78
N ASP A 548 -8.11 -20.60 -17.67
CA ASP A 548 -6.85 -21.32 -17.49
C ASP A 548 -5.76 -20.37 -17.04
N TYR A 549 -4.94 -20.84 -16.12
CA TYR A 549 -3.79 -20.11 -15.58
C TYR A 549 -2.53 -20.97 -15.70
N ASP A 550 -1.40 -20.33 -15.96
CA ASP A 550 -0.09 -20.92 -15.79
C ASP A 550 0.64 -20.27 -14.60
N ARG A 551 1.93 -20.58 -14.45
CA ARG A 551 2.77 -19.99 -13.38
C ARG A 551 2.97 -18.48 -13.50
N ASN A 552 2.66 -17.91 -14.67
CA ASN A 552 2.86 -16.51 -14.99
C ASN A 552 1.55 -15.72 -14.84
N GLY A 553 0.38 -16.35 -14.97
CA GLY A 553 -0.91 -15.72 -14.74
C GLY A 553 -2.01 -16.32 -15.60
N PHE A 554 -2.99 -15.50 -15.97
CA PHE A 554 -4.11 -15.88 -16.83
C PHE A 554 -3.66 -16.15 -18.28
N THR A 555 -4.15 -17.24 -18.88
CA THR A 555 -3.69 -17.72 -20.20
C THR A 555 -4.80 -17.96 -21.23
N GLN A 556 -6.02 -18.26 -20.81
CA GLN A 556 -7.12 -18.56 -21.73
C GLN A 556 -8.48 -18.41 -21.05
N GLN A 557 -9.46 -17.94 -21.83
CA GLN A 557 -10.88 -17.98 -21.50
C GLN A 557 -11.62 -18.90 -22.49
N LEU A 558 -12.65 -19.60 -22.03
CA LEU A 558 -13.54 -20.39 -22.89
C LEU A 558 -14.99 -20.16 -22.49
N LEU A 559 -15.84 -19.78 -23.45
CA LEU A 559 -17.26 -19.52 -23.25
C LEU A 559 -18.11 -20.69 -23.81
N GLU A 560 -18.86 -21.33 -22.93
CA GLU A 560 -19.79 -22.40 -23.26
C GLU A 560 -21.22 -21.94 -22.98
N ILE A 561 -22.17 -22.23 -23.88
CA ILE A 561 -23.59 -21.81 -23.73
C ILE A 561 -24.48 -23.05 -23.87
N ASP A 562 -25.38 -23.25 -22.92
CA ASP A 562 -26.55 -24.14 -23.02
C ASP A 562 -27.79 -23.24 -23.11
N SER A 563 -28.21 -22.96 -24.34
CA SER A 563 -29.37 -22.10 -24.62
C SER A 563 -30.71 -22.83 -24.49
N SER A 564 -30.69 -24.13 -24.21
CA SER A 564 -31.89 -24.97 -24.15
C SER A 564 -32.28 -25.38 -22.73
N GLY A 565 -31.40 -25.12 -21.76
CA GLY A 565 -31.60 -25.51 -20.38
C GLY A 565 -31.46 -27.01 -20.12
N ASN A 566 -31.12 -27.82 -21.14
CA ASN A 566 -31.09 -29.29 -21.03
C ASN A 566 -29.86 -29.84 -20.29
N GLY A 567 -28.87 -28.99 -19.98
CA GLY A 567 -27.64 -29.35 -19.28
C GLY A 567 -26.46 -29.70 -20.19
N GLU A 568 -26.66 -29.68 -21.49
CA GLU A 568 -25.61 -29.88 -22.48
C GLU A 568 -25.07 -28.53 -22.94
N PHE A 569 -23.84 -28.24 -22.52
CA PHE A 569 -23.11 -27.07 -23.00
C PHE A 569 -22.62 -27.32 -24.43
N VAL A 570 -22.99 -26.43 -25.35
CA VAL A 570 -22.39 -26.40 -26.68
C VAL A 570 -21.31 -25.32 -26.68
N SER A 571 -20.08 -25.69 -27.01
CA SER A 571 -19.00 -24.71 -27.19
C SER A 571 -19.32 -23.84 -28.41
N GLN A 572 -19.78 -22.62 -28.17
CA GLN A 572 -20.13 -21.69 -29.26
C GLN A 572 -19.00 -20.71 -29.57
N ASN A 573 -18.18 -20.31 -28.58
CA ASN A 573 -17.08 -19.37 -28.78
C ASN A 573 -15.88 -19.73 -27.90
N SER A 574 -14.68 -19.80 -28.49
CA SER A 574 -13.43 -19.75 -27.73
C SER A 574 -12.71 -18.46 -28.07
N GLU A 575 -12.72 -17.50 -27.16
CA GLU A 575 -11.83 -16.35 -27.24
C GLU A 575 -10.54 -16.70 -26.49
N ARG A 576 -9.45 -16.93 -27.24
CA ARG A 576 -8.15 -17.16 -26.63
C ARG A 576 -7.43 -15.84 -26.48
N ILE A 577 -7.42 -15.32 -25.25
CA ILE A 577 -6.55 -14.23 -24.83
C ILE A 577 -5.39 -14.87 -24.08
N ALA A 578 -4.24 -15.00 -24.73
CA ALA A 578 -3.01 -15.46 -24.08
C ALA A 578 -2.17 -14.27 -23.64
N ILE A 579 -1.96 -14.14 -22.33
CA ILE A 579 -1.10 -13.14 -21.72
C ILE A 579 0.15 -13.84 -21.18
N LYS A 580 1.34 -13.44 -21.63
CA LYS A 580 2.61 -13.93 -21.07
C LYS A 580 3.22 -12.88 -20.17
N TYR A 581 3.62 -13.30 -18.97
CA TYR A 581 4.36 -12.45 -18.04
C TYR A 581 5.86 -12.79 -18.05
N GLY A 582 6.69 -11.77 -17.88
CA GLY A 582 8.13 -11.90 -17.70
C GLY A 582 8.52 -12.26 -16.26
N ASN A 583 9.81 -12.42 -16.00
CA ASN A 583 10.32 -12.86 -14.70
C ASN A 583 10.07 -11.84 -13.57
N ASP A 584 9.81 -10.58 -13.93
CA ASP A 584 9.55 -9.48 -13.00
C ASP A 584 8.04 -9.19 -12.85
N GLY A 585 7.18 -10.02 -13.46
CA GLY A 585 5.71 -9.91 -13.41
C GLY A 585 5.12 -8.91 -14.42
N GLU A 586 5.93 -8.41 -15.35
CA GLU A 586 5.50 -7.52 -16.44
C GLU A 586 4.81 -8.30 -17.55
N VAL A 587 3.76 -7.75 -18.17
CA VAL A 587 3.17 -8.33 -19.38
C VAL A 587 4.17 -8.18 -20.54
N THR A 588 4.65 -9.31 -21.05
CA THR A 588 5.63 -9.37 -22.15
C THR A 588 5.00 -9.60 -23.51
N GLU A 589 3.83 -10.23 -23.56
CA GLU A 589 3.10 -10.53 -24.79
C GLU A 589 1.61 -10.69 -24.48
N GLU A 590 0.74 -10.12 -25.30
CA GLU A 590 -0.71 -10.34 -25.29
C GLU A 590 -1.14 -10.68 -26.71
N THR A 591 -1.70 -11.88 -26.92
CA THR A 591 -2.25 -12.30 -28.21
C THR A 591 -3.71 -12.67 -28.03
N GLY A 592 -4.61 -11.87 -28.64
CA GLY A 592 -6.02 -12.18 -28.76
C GLY A 592 -6.33 -12.78 -30.13
N ALA A 593 -6.82 -14.01 -30.17
CA ALA A 593 -7.42 -14.60 -31.37
C ALA A 593 -8.92 -14.78 -31.12
N ASN A 594 -9.71 -13.99 -31.85
CA ASN A 594 -11.16 -14.14 -31.88
C ASN A 594 -11.53 -15.15 -32.97
N GLU A 595 -11.77 -16.41 -32.58
CA GLU A 595 -12.48 -17.38 -33.42
C GLU A 595 -13.97 -17.30 -33.11
N ALA A 596 -14.61 -16.21 -33.54
CA ALA A 596 -16.05 -16.06 -33.40
C ALA A 596 -16.76 -16.64 -34.64
N VAL A 597 -17.62 -17.64 -34.45
CA VAL A 597 -18.57 -18.12 -35.46
C VAL A 597 -19.96 -17.73 -35.00
N TYR A 598 -20.42 -16.54 -35.39
CA TYR A 598 -21.79 -16.10 -35.11
C TYR A 598 -22.74 -16.63 -36.19
N SER A 599 -23.61 -17.58 -35.83
CA SER A 599 -24.83 -17.86 -36.59
C SER A 599 -26.02 -17.92 -35.64
N TYR A 600 -26.62 -16.76 -35.33
CA TYR A 600 -27.91 -16.69 -34.67
C TYR A 600 -29.00 -16.70 -35.74
N SER A 601 -29.75 -17.82 -35.87
CA SER A 601 -30.85 -17.91 -36.84
C SER A 601 -32.24 -17.60 -36.26
N ASP A 602 -32.39 -17.49 -34.93
CA ASP A 602 -33.71 -17.28 -34.30
C ASP A 602 -33.77 -15.95 -33.53
N ALA A 603 -34.73 -15.10 -33.89
CA ALA A 603 -34.83 -13.71 -33.43
C ALA A 603 -35.61 -13.52 -32.12
N GLU A 604 -36.36 -14.52 -31.65
CA GLU A 604 -37.27 -14.36 -30.49
C GLU A 604 -36.63 -14.72 -29.14
N THR A 605 -35.60 -15.58 -29.11
CA THR A 605 -34.79 -15.88 -27.90
C THR A 605 -33.72 -14.81 -27.61
N ASN A 606 -33.53 -13.83 -28.50
CA ASN A 606 -32.39 -12.93 -28.48
C ASN A 606 -32.43 -11.87 -27.38
N ASN A 607 -33.58 -11.38 -26.93
CA ASN A 607 -33.59 -10.27 -25.95
C ASN A 607 -33.19 -10.71 -24.53
N GLY A 608 -33.66 -11.89 -24.09
CA GLY A 608 -33.28 -12.43 -22.77
C GLY A 608 -31.82 -12.89 -22.74
N VAL A 609 -31.36 -13.58 -23.80
CA VAL A 609 -29.98 -14.05 -23.92
C VAL A 609 -29.00 -12.88 -24.11
N ALA A 610 -29.33 -11.84 -24.90
CA ALA A 610 -28.48 -10.67 -25.06
C ALA A 610 -28.43 -9.80 -23.80
N TYR A 611 -29.54 -9.63 -23.07
CA TYR A 611 -29.55 -8.94 -21.77
C TYR A 611 -28.70 -9.70 -20.75
N MET A 612 -28.82 -11.03 -20.69
CA MET A 612 -27.94 -11.86 -19.88
C MET A 612 -26.48 -11.71 -20.30
N ILE A 613 -26.13 -11.94 -21.56
CA ILE A 613 -24.74 -11.83 -22.03
C ILE A 613 -24.20 -10.43 -21.72
N HIS A 614 -25.02 -9.38 -21.79
CA HIS A 614 -24.62 -8.03 -21.40
C HIS A 614 -24.38 -7.88 -19.89
N GLU A 615 -25.30 -8.30 -19.03
CA GLU A 615 -25.09 -8.32 -17.57
C GLU A 615 -23.91 -9.23 -17.18
N PHE A 616 -23.73 -10.36 -17.85
CA PHE A 616 -22.61 -11.26 -17.67
C PHE A 616 -21.29 -10.67 -18.15
N MET A 617 -21.26 -9.95 -19.27
CA MET A 617 -20.05 -9.24 -19.72
C MET A 617 -19.71 -8.08 -18.78
N LEU A 618 -20.70 -7.43 -18.18
CA LEU A 618 -20.48 -6.44 -17.13
C LEU A 618 -19.94 -7.08 -15.85
N ILE A 619 -20.40 -8.29 -15.51
CA ILE A 619 -19.91 -9.07 -14.37
C ILE A 619 -18.53 -9.70 -14.64
N ASP A 620 -18.25 -10.16 -15.85
CA ASP A 620 -16.95 -10.68 -16.30
C ASP A 620 -15.90 -9.56 -16.29
N LYS A 621 -16.28 -8.40 -16.84
CA LYS A 621 -15.49 -7.17 -16.68
C LYS A 621 -15.30 -6.83 -15.20
N ALA A 622 -16.35 -6.91 -14.39
CA ALA A 622 -16.23 -6.69 -12.96
C ALA A 622 -15.34 -7.73 -12.29
N ILE A 623 -15.34 -9.02 -12.66
CA ILE A 623 -14.50 -10.08 -12.08
C ILE A 623 -13.03 -9.91 -12.49
N LEU A 624 -12.76 -9.55 -13.75
CA LEU A 624 -11.42 -9.22 -14.22
C LEU A 624 -10.90 -7.91 -13.60
N GLU A 625 -11.79 -6.93 -13.38
CA GLU A 625 -11.49 -5.73 -12.62
C GLU A 625 -11.39 -6.05 -11.11
N ASP A 626 -12.12 -7.03 -10.56
CA ASP A 626 -12.21 -7.43 -9.15
C ASP A 626 -11.08 -8.37 -8.72
N GLN A 627 -10.48 -9.13 -9.64
CA GLN A 627 -9.16 -9.71 -9.44
C GLN A 627 -8.09 -8.62 -9.20
N ASN A 628 -8.32 -7.39 -9.69
CA ASN A 628 -7.57 -6.19 -9.30
C ASN A 628 -8.25 -5.37 -8.17
N CYS A 629 -9.55 -5.60 -7.89
CA CYS A 629 -10.40 -4.87 -6.94
C CYS A 629 -10.81 -5.69 -5.70
N ARG A 630 -9.99 -6.67 -5.30
CA ARG A 630 -9.99 -7.36 -3.99
C ARG A 630 -10.24 -6.43 -2.79
N LEU A 631 -10.05 -5.13 -2.95
CA LEU A 631 -10.23 -4.06 -1.98
C LEU A 631 -11.68 -3.68 -1.64
N THR A 632 -12.71 -3.95 -2.45
CA THR A 632 -14.05 -3.33 -2.21
C THR A 632 -14.94 -4.10 -1.25
N LEU A 633 -14.96 -5.44 -1.31
CA LEU A 633 -15.71 -6.25 -0.33
C LEU A 633 -14.89 -6.52 0.94
N GLN A 634 -13.56 -6.64 0.85
CA GLN A 634 -12.69 -6.56 2.03
C GLN A 634 -12.97 -5.24 2.75
N ARG A 635 -12.84 -4.06 2.10
CA ARG A 635 -13.13 -2.78 2.76
C ARG A 635 -14.52 -2.69 3.39
N LYS A 636 -15.52 -3.42 2.90
CA LYS A 636 -16.87 -3.38 3.47
C LYS A 636 -17.06 -4.37 4.62
N LEU A 637 -16.45 -5.55 4.57
CA LEU A 637 -16.42 -6.50 5.70
C LEU A 637 -15.44 -6.05 6.80
N GLU A 638 -14.52 -5.15 6.45
CA GLU A 638 -13.55 -4.57 7.36
C GLU A 638 -13.93 -3.16 7.79
N ILE A 639 -15.08 -2.59 7.41
CA ILE A 639 -15.72 -1.44 8.09
C ILE A 639 -16.69 -1.97 9.15
#